data_AF-A0A8C5BY53-F1
#
_entry.id   AF-A0A8C5BY53-F1
#
_cell.length_a   1.000
_cell.length_b   1.000
_cell.length_c   1.000
_cell.angle_alpha   90.00
_cell.angle_beta   90.00
_cell.angle_gamma   90.00
#
_symmetry.space_group_name_H-M   'P 1'
#
loop_
_entity.id
_entity.type
_entity.pdbx_description
1 polymer ?
#
loop_
_entity_poly.entity_id
_entity_poly.type
_entity_poly.pdbx_seq_one_letter_code
_entity_poly.pdbx_strand_id
1 'polypeptide(L)'
;MLRLLAPPGRLRRPALWGAGGGQRRYEHRSVVAIRREDLNPWERRAPLAPRHVKELTAAGHTVLVQPSNGRAIHEKYYERVGAVIQEDISEASLIIGVKRPPEEKVFPRKTYAFFSHTIKAQEANMGLLDDLLKKEVRLIDYEKMVDANGFRIVAFGQWAGVAGMINILHGLGLRFLALGHNTPFMHIGMAHNYRNVSQAVQAVRDCGYEISMGLMPKSVGPITFCFTGTGNVSKGAQDILNELPVEYVEPPELKDVSQTGDMTKVYATVLSRHHHLMRKTDGVYDPLEYEYHPERYTSHFRTSVAPYTTCLINGIYWDPQTPRLLRRLDAQKLLRPVTPSSSATEGWPELPHSVEGNGILMCSIDNLPAQLPIEATEYFGDRLFPYIWEMVRSSLHGLTHPLIVGDGTAVITSNGKLTPKFEYIEKMRERREQAQILSKEGMKRVLILGSGYVSGPVVEYLTRDPGTQVTVASAKLQQAEELAGRYPNTIAVMLNISQGGEEGRLDQLVRDHHLVISMLPYSFHPMVARHCIRRKINMVTASYLSPEMKSLQQSAEEAGITIVNEMGLDPGIDHMLAMECIDQARTDGCTVESYSSFCGGLPAPECSDNPLRYKFSWSPLGVLMNTVSQAIYIKDHQVVEIPAGGSLMEAGVPMDFLPGFNLEGFPNRDSTKYAEPYGIQDAHTLIRGTLRYKGFIDAMSGFVKLGLIDSETTSLLQTGSPRRELLCTQMGVATTLSQEAFEEEVFRRTGGSDFRMETLRSLGMLSDDGVPRAPTVLAALTKHLEARLSYGEPPGERDMIILRNDVGLRHPTGELETKHVSLVVYGEHNGFSAMAKTVGYPTAIAARMILDGEISKKGLVVPMTKDVYGPALKRLKEEGLIITCKSTLHE
;
A
#
# COMPACT_ATOMS: atom_id res chain seq x y z
N MET A 1 48.42 28.10 -5.61
CA MET A 1 47.74 26.91 -6.16
C MET A 1 48.30 26.55 -7.55
N LEU A 2 49.54 26.02 -7.61
CA LEU A 2 50.16 25.52 -8.85
C LEU A 2 51.06 24.28 -8.58
N ARG A 3 50.73 23.52 -7.54
CA ARG A 3 51.32 22.20 -7.25
C ARG A 3 50.23 21.33 -6.64
N LEU A 4 49.45 20.65 -7.48
CA LEU A 4 48.61 19.48 -7.15
C LEU A 4 48.08 18.88 -8.46
N LEU A 5 48.99 18.52 -9.36
CA LEU A 5 48.74 17.60 -10.48
C LEU A 5 49.92 16.63 -10.54
N ALA A 6 49.97 15.73 -9.56
CA ALA A 6 50.75 14.50 -9.66
C ALA A 6 49.75 13.34 -9.53
N PRO A 7 49.67 12.41 -10.50
CA PRO A 7 48.72 11.31 -10.45
C PRO A 7 49.10 10.35 -9.31
N PRO A 8 48.16 9.87 -8.49
CA PRO A 8 48.45 8.77 -7.58
C PRO A 8 48.78 7.52 -8.39
N GLY A 9 49.79 6.78 -7.91
CA GLY A 9 50.41 5.66 -8.61
C GLY A 9 49.43 4.62 -9.15
N ARG A 10 49.78 4.09 -10.32
CA ARG A 10 49.10 2.99 -11.01
C ARG A 10 48.76 1.87 -10.02
N LEU A 11 47.48 1.75 -9.67
CA LEU A 11 46.93 0.50 -9.15
C LEU A 11 47.22 -0.60 -10.19
N ARG A 12 47.87 -1.67 -9.73
CA ARG A 12 48.29 -2.82 -10.55
C ARG A 12 47.08 -3.36 -11.32
N ARG A 13 47.20 -3.37 -12.66
CA ARG A 13 46.32 -4.13 -13.55
C ARG A 13 46.28 -5.59 -13.09
N PRO A 14 45.11 -6.25 -13.00
CA PRO A 14 45.07 -7.70 -12.90
C PRO A 14 45.68 -8.29 -14.18
N ALA A 15 46.52 -9.31 -14.01
CA ALA A 15 47.25 -9.96 -15.09
C ALA A 15 46.31 -10.51 -16.17
N LEU A 16 46.53 -10.09 -17.42
CA LEU A 16 45.98 -10.72 -18.62
C LEU A 16 46.60 -12.11 -18.75
N TRP A 17 45.81 -13.15 -18.52
CA TRP A 17 46.17 -14.52 -18.88
C TRP A 17 45.91 -14.74 -20.38
N GLY A 18 46.98 -15.11 -21.09
CA GLY A 18 47.02 -16.15 -22.11
C GLY A 18 46.19 -15.96 -23.39
N ALA A 19 46.90 -15.72 -24.49
CA ALA A 19 46.39 -15.89 -25.84
C ALA A 19 45.93 -17.34 -26.10
N GLY A 20 44.66 -17.50 -26.46
CA GLY A 20 44.08 -18.70 -27.05
C GLY A 20 42.99 -18.26 -28.02
N GLY A 21 43.21 -18.46 -29.32
CA GLY A 21 42.27 -18.08 -30.37
C GLY A 21 40.93 -18.79 -30.20
N GLY A 22 39.82 -18.03 -30.29
CA GLY A 22 38.47 -18.60 -30.25
C GLY A 22 37.39 -17.52 -30.25
N GLN A 23 36.71 -17.38 -31.39
CA GLN A 23 35.38 -16.78 -31.58
C GLN A 23 35.11 -15.37 -30.99
N ARG A 24 34.99 -14.39 -31.89
CA ARG A 24 34.17 -13.18 -31.69
C ARG A 24 32.73 -13.62 -31.34
N ARG A 25 32.40 -13.72 -30.05
CA ARG A 25 31.02 -13.81 -29.58
C ARG A 25 30.35 -12.46 -29.82
N TYR A 26 29.19 -12.48 -30.46
CA TYR A 26 28.31 -11.32 -30.60
C TYR A 26 28.01 -10.72 -29.22
N GLU A 27 28.63 -9.59 -28.86
CA GLU A 27 28.25 -8.84 -27.67
C GLU A 27 26.90 -8.17 -27.93
N HIS A 28 25.92 -8.50 -27.09
CA HIS A 28 24.57 -7.93 -27.12
C HIS A 28 24.66 -6.41 -26.90
N ARG A 29 24.30 -5.62 -27.91
CA ARG A 29 24.22 -4.16 -27.77
C ARG A 29 23.07 -3.81 -26.83
N SER A 30 23.37 -3.28 -25.66
CA SER A 30 22.38 -2.90 -24.66
C SER A 30 21.96 -1.44 -24.80
N VAL A 31 20.74 -1.14 -24.34
CA VAL A 31 20.20 0.23 -24.29
C VAL A 31 20.15 0.68 -22.83
N VAL A 32 20.86 1.77 -22.51
CA VAL A 32 20.92 2.37 -21.16
C VAL A 32 20.22 3.72 -21.20
N ALA A 33 19.38 4.03 -20.22
CA ALA A 33 18.71 5.33 -20.14
C ALA A 33 19.12 6.13 -18.90
N ILE A 34 19.45 7.40 -19.10
CA ILE A 34 19.48 8.42 -18.05
C ILE A 34 18.10 9.07 -17.99
N ARG A 35 17.37 8.82 -16.90
CA ARG A 35 16.02 9.36 -16.72
C ARG A 35 16.00 10.83 -16.30
N ARG A 36 14.86 11.49 -16.47
CA ARG A 36 14.61 12.86 -15.99
C ARG A 36 14.57 12.95 -14.46
N GLU A 37 15.06 14.06 -13.93
CA GLU A 37 15.00 14.44 -12.53
C GLU A 37 13.67 15.17 -12.23
N ASP A 38 12.60 14.44 -11.93
CA ASP A 38 11.23 14.98 -11.83
C ASP A 38 10.57 14.82 -10.44
N LEU A 39 11.34 14.42 -9.41
CA LEU A 39 10.83 14.24 -8.04
C LEU A 39 10.90 15.55 -7.22
N ASN A 40 11.96 16.33 -7.39
CA ASN A 40 12.21 17.56 -6.63
C ASN A 40 12.79 18.62 -7.58
N PRO A 41 12.24 19.86 -7.62
CA PRO A 41 12.78 20.96 -8.41
C PRO A 41 14.27 21.28 -8.17
N TRP A 42 14.79 20.98 -6.98
CA TRP A 42 16.19 21.19 -6.63
C TRP A 42 17.14 20.08 -7.12
N GLU A 43 16.63 18.92 -7.55
CA GLU A 43 17.46 17.85 -8.08
C GLU A 43 17.88 18.17 -9.53
N ARG A 44 19.11 18.64 -9.68
CA ARG A 44 19.68 19.06 -10.98
C ARG A 44 20.85 18.18 -11.43
N ARG A 45 21.20 17.16 -10.64
CA ARG A 45 22.32 16.25 -10.89
C ARG A 45 21.89 15.11 -11.79
N ALA A 46 22.80 14.64 -12.62
CA ALA A 46 22.64 13.39 -13.37
C ALA A 46 23.48 12.27 -12.73
N PRO A 47 23.13 11.00 -12.95
CA PRO A 47 23.95 9.88 -12.48
C PRO A 47 25.28 9.76 -13.25
N LEU A 48 25.36 10.25 -14.49
CA LEU A 48 26.55 10.20 -15.34
C LEU A 48 26.77 11.55 -16.06
N ALA A 49 27.99 12.07 -16.00
CA ALA A 49 28.46 13.18 -16.84
C ALA A 49 28.72 12.76 -18.31
N PRO A 50 28.77 13.70 -19.28
CA PRO A 50 29.01 13.41 -20.70
C PRO A 50 30.28 12.60 -21.00
N ARG A 51 31.35 12.76 -20.20
CA ARG A 51 32.57 11.96 -20.37
C ARG A 51 32.34 10.46 -20.16
N HIS A 52 31.53 10.08 -19.18
CA HIS A 52 31.14 8.69 -18.94
C HIS A 52 30.27 8.16 -20.07
N VAL A 53 29.34 8.99 -20.55
CA VAL A 53 28.47 8.62 -21.68
C VAL A 53 29.26 8.42 -22.96
N LYS A 54 30.27 9.25 -23.22
CA LYS A 54 31.22 9.08 -24.33
C LYS A 54 31.88 7.71 -24.34
N GLU A 55 32.23 7.18 -23.16
CA GLU A 55 32.86 5.87 -23.05
C GLU A 55 31.86 4.74 -23.35
N LEU A 56 30.60 4.86 -22.92
CA LEU A 56 29.53 3.90 -23.23
C LEU A 56 29.21 3.86 -24.73
N THR A 57 29.08 5.04 -25.34
CA THR A 57 28.77 5.15 -26.78
C THR A 57 29.94 4.69 -27.64
N ALA A 58 31.18 5.01 -27.24
CA ALA A 58 32.38 4.49 -27.91
C ALA A 58 32.52 2.96 -27.81
N ALA A 59 31.99 2.35 -26.75
CA ALA A 59 31.92 0.90 -26.59
C ALA A 59 30.74 0.25 -27.38
N GLY A 60 29.92 1.05 -28.07
CA GLY A 60 28.84 0.57 -28.94
C GLY A 60 27.49 0.35 -28.24
N HIS A 61 27.33 0.84 -27.00
CA HIS A 61 26.04 0.85 -26.31
C HIS A 61 25.21 2.07 -26.72
N THR A 62 23.89 1.89 -26.84
CA THR A 62 22.97 3.02 -27.03
C THR A 62 22.69 3.66 -25.68
N VAL A 63 22.95 4.96 -25.56
CA VAL A 63 22.63 5.73 -24.35
C VAL A 63 21.50 6.70 -24.67
N LEU A 64 20.34 6.45 -24.10
CA LEU A 64 19.18 7.32 -24.14
C LEU A 64 19.26 8.34 -23.00
N VAL A 65 18.93 9.60 -23.27
CA VAL A 65 18.83 10.63 -22.24
C VAL A 65 17.46 11.29 -22.36
N GLN A 66 16.66 11.20 -21.31
CA GLN A 66 15.40 11.95 -21.26
C GLN A 66 15.69 13.45 -21.18
N PRO A 67 15.04 14.27 -22.03
CA PRO A 67 15.09 15.74 -21.94
C PRO A 67 14.76 16.19 -20.51
N SER A 68 15.42 17.25 -20.02
CA SER A 68 15.18 17.79 -18.68
C SER A 68 15.54 19.26 -18.64
N ASN A 69 14.58 20.11 -18.27
CA ASN A 69 14.80 21.54 -18.05
C ASN A 69 15.46 21.82 -16.69
N GLY A 70 15.45 20.85 -15.77
CA GLY A 70 16.07 20.99 -14.44
C GLY A 70 17.55 20.61 -14.41
N ARG A 71 18.01 19.74 -15.32
CA ARG A 71 19.37 19.20 -15.30
C ARG A 71 20.42 20.29 -15.56
N ALA A 72 21.45 20.33 -14.72
CA ALA A 72 22.50 21.33 -14.83
C ALA A 72 23.41 21.14 -16.06
N ILE A 73 23.66 19.90 -16.45
CA ILE A 73 24.38 19.57 -17.69
C ILE A 73 23.37 19.51 -18.83
N HIS A 74 23.43 20.50 -19.72
CA HIS A 74 22.51 20.61 -20.85
C HIS A 74 22.61 19.39 -21.80
N GLU A 75 21.47 18.94 -22.34
CA GLU A 75 21.35 17.76 -23.21
C GLU A 75 22.27 17.78 -24.44
N LYS A 76 22.49 18.95 -25.07
CA LYS A 76 23.50 19.16 -26.14
C LYS A 76 24.89 18.62 -25.81
N TYR A 77 25.31 18.59 -24.55
CA TYR A 77 26.59 18.00 -24.17
C TYR A 77 26.57 16.47 -24.22
N TYR A 78 25.43 15.85 -23.94
CA TYR A 78 25.22 14.41 -24.09
C TYR A 78 25.09 14.01 -25.57
N GLU A 79 24.37 14.79 -26.36
CA GLU A 79 24.22 14.58 -27.81
C GLU A 79 25.59 14.59 -28.52
N ARG A 80 26.46 15.58 -28.21
CA ARG A 80 27.81 15.68 -28.77
C ARG A 80 28.71 14.47 -28.52
N VAL A 81 28.41 13.67 -27.49
CA VAL A 81 29.17 12.45 -27.16
C VAL A 81 28.46 11.18 -27.63
N GLY A 82 27.43 11.30 -28.48
CA GLY A 82 26.75 10.18 -29.12
C GLY A 82 25.53 9.64 -28.38
N ALA A 83 25.01 10.36 -27.37
CA ALA A 83 23.75 9.99 -26.72
C ALA A 83 22.54 10.39 -27.59
N VAL A 84 21.45 9.64 -27.47
CA VAL A 84 20.18 9.94 -28.14
C VAL A 84 19.24 10.64 -27.16
N ILE A 85 18.79 11.84 -27.50
CA ILE A 85 17.85 12.62 -26.67
C ILE A 85 16.42 12.24 -27.06
N GLN A 86 15.66 11.63 -26.14
CA GLN A 86 14.27 11.21 -26.39
C GLN A 86 13.45 11.05 -25.11
N GLU A 87 12.14 11.31 -25.18
CA GLU A 87 11.21 11.18 -24.05
C GLU A 87 10.95 9.73 -23.65
N ASP A 88 10.62 8.88 -24.63
CA ASP A 88 10.36 7.47 -24.38
C ASP A 88 11.68 6.71 -24.17
N ILE A 89 11.85 6.13 -23.00
CA ILE A 89 13.00 5.29 -22.64
C ILE A 89 12.61 3.85 -22.37
N SER A 90 11.40 3.44 -22.76
CA SER A 90 10.88 2.09 -22.57
C SER A 90 11.72 1.01 -23.25
N GLU A 91 12.51 1.35 -24.27
CA GLU A 91 13.47 0.45 -24.92
C GLU A 91 14.63 0.05 -23.98
N ALA A 92 15.02 0.93 -23.04
CA ALA A 92 16.16 0.69 -22.18
C ALA A 92 15.99 -0.56 -21.31
N SER A 93 17.06 -1.33 -21.14
CA SER A 93 17.11 -2.46 -20.20
C SER A 93 17.57 -2.01 -18.82
N LEU A 94 18.43 -1.01 -18.76
CA LEU A 94 18.92 -0.35 -17.56
C LEU A 94 18.52 1.12 -17.54
N ILE A 95 17.77 1.52 -16.52
CA ILE A 95 17.34 2.91 -16.30
C ILE A 95 18.01 3.43 -15.03
N ILE A 96 18.81 4.48 -15.16
CA ILE A 96 19.58 5.06 -14.05
C ILE A 96 19.13 6.48 -13.75
N GLY A 97 19.09 6.82 -12.46
CA GLY A 97 18.79 8.17 -11.98
C GLY A 97 19.39 8.40 -10.60
N VAL A 98 19.56 9.66 -10.19
CA VAL A 98 20.05 9.96 -8.84
C VAL A 98 18.98 9.64 -7.80
N LYS A 99 17.73 10.02 -8.07
CA LYS A 99 16.56 9.80 -7.20
C LYS A 99 15.52 8.90 -7.87
N ARG A 100 14.66 8.32 -7.04
CA ARG A 100 13.54 7.46 -7.44
C ARG A 100 12.64 8.11 -8.52
N PRO A 101 12.05 7.31 -9.42
CA PRO A 101 10.96 7.77 -10.27
C PRO A 101 9.64 7.93 -9.50
N PRO A 102 8.71 8.75 -10.00
CA PRO A 102 7.29 8.63 -9.65
C PRO A 102 6.76 7.22 -9.98
N GLU A 103 5.85 6.70 -9.16
CA GLU A 103 5.37 5.31 -9.21
C GLU A 103 4.68 5.00 -10.55
N GLU A 104 3.90 5.95 -11.05
CA GLU A 104 3.19 5.87 -12.34
C GLU A 104 4.14 5.82 -13.55
N LYS A 105 5.40 6.23 -13.39
CA LYS A 105 6.41 6.25 -14.45
C LYS A 105 7.37 5.06 -14.41
N VAL A 106 7.14 4.10 -13.51
CA VAL A 106 7.93 2.87 -13.45
C VAL A 106 7.48 1.91 -14.55
N PHE A 107 8.39 1.59 -15.46
CA PHE A 107 8.20 0.56 -16.49
C PHE A 107 8.36 -0.86 -15.93
N PRO A 108 7.48 -1.81 -16.29
CA PRO A 108 7.57 -3.19 -15.84
C PRO A 108 8.70 -3.97 -16.49
N ARG A 109 9.23 -4.95 -15.75
CA ARG A 109 10.28 -5.87 -16.18
C ARG A 109 11.50 -5.12 -16.73
N LYS A 110 12.01 -4.18 -15.93
CA LYS A 110 13.24 -3.39 -16.20
C LYS A 110 14.21 -3.47 -15.04
N THR A 111 15.47 -3.10 -15.28
CA THR A 111 16.45 -2.85 -14.21
C THR A 111 16.54 -1.37 -13.93
N TYR A 112 16.37 -0.98 -12.66
CA TYR A 112 16.54 0.39 -12.20
C TYR A 112 17.71 0.52 -11.23
N ALA A 113 18.45 1.63 -11.31
CA ALA A 113 19.45 1.99 -10.30
C ALA A 113 19.28 3.44 -9.81
N PHE A 114 19.05 3.63 -8.51
CA PHE A 114 18.88 4.93 -7.85
C PHE A 114 18.95 4.81 -6.32
N PHE A 115 19.00 5.93 -5.59
CA PHE A 115 18.80 5.93 -4.14
C PHE A 115 17.32 5.71 -3.80
N SER A 116 16.96 4.48 -3.41
CA SER A 116 15.55 4.10 -3.23
C SER A 116 15.00 4.47 -1.86
N HIS A 117 15.87 4.49 -0.84
CA HIS A 117 15.49 4.70 0.56
C HIS A 117 14.45 3.69 1.10
N THR A 118 14.30 2.54 0.43
CA THR A 118 13.34 1.47 0.79
C THR A 118 13.84 0.58 1.93
N ILE A 119 15.17 0.43 2.08
CA ILE A 119 15.82 -0.44 3.07
C ILE A 119 15.52 -0.10 4.54
N LYS A 120 14.97 1.09 4.80
CA LYS A 120 14.60 1.55 6.15
C LYS A 120 13.12 1.32 6.47
N ALA A 121 12.36 0.72 5.54
CA ALA A 121 10.92 0.46 5.67
C ALA A 121 10.08 1.71 6.06
N GLN A 122 10.49 2.89 5.57
CA GLN A 122 9.79 4.15 5.82
C GLN A 122 8.56 4.28 4.91
N GLU A 123 7.43 4.71 5.48
CA GLU A 123 6.11 4.80 4.81
C GLU A 123 6.19 5.39 3.40
N ALA A 124 6.85 6.55 3.29
CA ALA A 124 6.90 7.33 2.07
C ALA A 124 7.53 6.60 0.87
N ASN A 125 8.26 5.49 1.10
CA ASN A 125 8.93 4.72 0.06
C ASN A 125 8.32 3.32 -0.15
N MET A 126 7.28 2.94 0.61
CA MET A 126 6.71 1.60 0.55
C MET A 126 5.80 1.40 -0.68
N GLY A 127 5.01 2.40 -1.07
CA GLY A 127 4.21 2.35 -2.32
C GLY A 127 5.07 2.06 -3.55
N LEU A 128 6.18 2.80 -3.70
CA LEU A 128 7.18 2.51 -4.73
C LEU A 128 7.71 1.08 -4.66
N LEU A 129 8.07 0.57 -3.47
CA LEU A 129 8.60 -0.79 -3.34
C LEU A 129 7.56 -1.83 -3.81
N ASP A 130 6.29 -1.62 -3.47
CA ASP A 130 5.19 -2.51 -3.86
C ASP A 130 4.95 -2.47 -5.38
N ASP A 131 5.01 -1.28 -5.98
CA ASP A 131 4.92 -1.11 -7.43
C ASP A 131 6.09 -1.78 -8.16
N LEU A 132 7.32 -1.64 -7.63
CA LEU A 132 8.51 -2.31 -8.17
C LEU A 132 8.38 -3.84 -8.10
N LEU A 133 7.84 -4.39 -7.02
CA LEU A 133 7.57 -5.83 -6.88
C LEU A 133 6.49 -6.28 -7.87
N LYS A 134 5.35 -5.59 -7.92
CA LYS A 134 4.23 -5.90 -8.82
C LYS A 134 4.65 -5.87 -10.30
N LYS A 135 5.50 -4.91 -10.65
CA LYS A 135 6.01 -4.70 -12.01
C LYS A 135 7.23 -5.57 -12.33
N GLU A 136 7.64 -6.47 -11.43
CA GLU A 136 8.80 -7.35 -11.58
C GLU A 136 10.10 -6.59 -11.90
N VAL A 137 10.25 -5.40 -11.30
CA VAL A 137 11.44 -4.57 -11.48
C VAL A 137 12.61 -5.12 -10.67
N ARG A 138 13.79 -5.11 -11.29
CA ARG A 138 15.06 -5.34 -10.60
C ARG A 138 15.61 -4.01 -10.08
N LEU A 139 15.53 -3.77 -8.78
CA LEU A 139 16.01 -2.53 -8.15
C LEU A 139 17.45 -2.70 -7.63
N ILE A 140 18.35 -1.84 -8.08
CA ILE A 140 19.70 -1.65 -7.54
C ILE A 140 19.73 -0.36 -6.71
N ASP A 141 19.97 -0.47 -5.41
CA ASP A 141 20.08 0.68 -4.53
C ASP A 141 21.54 1.09 -4.32
N TYR A 142 21.87 2.31 -4.75
CA TYR A 142 23.18 2.91 -4.55
C TYR A 142 23.58 3.02 -3.06
N GLU A 143 22.63 3.06 -2.12
CA GLU A 143 22.91 3.04 -0.67
C GLU A 143 23.53 1.72 -0.20
N LYS A 144 23.34 0.64 -0.96
CA LYS A 144 23.85 -0.71 -0.66
C LYS A 144 24.99 -1.16 -1.57
N MET A 145 25.52 -0.25 -2.39
CA MET A 145 26.80 -0.44 -3.07
C MET A 145 27.94 -0.18 -2.08
N VAL A 146 28.48 -1.26 -1.50
CA VAL A 146 29.56 -1.23 -0.51
C VAL A 146 30.75 -2.07 -0.97
N ASP A 147 31.96 -1.65 -0.59
CA ASP A 147 33.18 -2.42 -0.84
C ASP A 147 33.30 -3.64 0.12
N ALA A 148 34.38 -4.40 -0.01
CA ALA A 148 34.62 -5.59 0.81
C ALA A 148 34.72 -5.31 2.32
N ASN A 149 35.00 -4.07 2.72
CA ASN A 149 35.07 -3.64 4.11
C ASN A 149 33.75 -2.99 4.59
N GLY A 150 32.71 -2.98 3.75
CA GLY A 150 31.41 -2.37 4.05
C GLY A 150 31.36 -0.86 3.83
N PHE A 151 32.40 -0.23 3.26
CA PHE A 151 32.36 1.21 2.97
C PHE A 151 31.54 1.50 1.72
N ARG A 152 30.68 2.51 1.81
CA ARG A 152 29.84 2.95 0.69
C ARG A 152 30.69 3.47 -0.46
N ILE A 153 30.50 2.87 -1.62
CA ILE A 153 31.22 3.20 -2.86
C ILE A 153 30.73 4.52 -3.42
N VAL A 154 29.40 4.69 -3.49
CA VAL A 154 28.76 5.82 -4.17
C VAL A 154 28.04 6.71 -3.14
N ALA A 155 28.60 7.90 -2.88
CA ALA A 155 28.05 8.86 -1.92
C ALA A 155 28.43 10.31 -2.28
N PHE A 156 27.63 11.29 -1.86
CA PHE A 156 27.87 12.72 -2.12
C PHE A 156 28.50 13.49 -0.95
N GLY A 157 29.02 12.80 0.08
CA GLY A 157 29.40 13.44 1.35
C GLY A 157 30.35 14.63 1.21
N GLN A 158 31.36 14.54 0.34
CA GLN A 158 32.32 15.64 0.16
C GLN A 158 31.68 16.92 -0.39
N TRP A 159 30.85 16.80 -1.43
CA TRP A 159 30.14 17.93 -2.03
C TRP A 159 29.05 18.51 -1.13
N ALA A 160 28.49 17.70 -0.23
CA ALA A 160 27.65 18.22 0.85
C ALA A 160 28.48 19.15 1.76
N GLY A 161 29.68 18.73 2.17
CA GLY A 161 30.60 19.56 2.94
C GLY A 161 30.93 20.88 2.26
N VAL A 162 31.33 20.82 0.98
CA VAL A 162 31.69 22.00 0.17
C VAL A 162 30.55 23.02 0.11
N ALA A 163 29.36 22.59 -0.35
CA ALA A 163 28.22 23.48 -0.47
C ALA A 163 27.71 23.97 0.90
N GLY A 164 27.77 23.12 1.92
CA GLY A 164 27.41 23.48 3.29
C GLY A 164 28.30 24.56 3.88
N MET A 165 29.61 24.47 3.64
CA MET A 165 30.55 25.48 4.11
C MET A 165 30.31 26.82 3.43
N ILE A 166 30.14 26.85 2.10
CA ILE A 166 29.83 28.08 1.35
C ILE A 166 28.56 28.75 1.91
N ASN A 167 27.51 27.95 2.15
CA ASN A 167 26.25 28.47 2.70
C ASN A 167 26.38 28.96 4.15
N ILE A 168 27.20 28.31 4.99
CA ILE A 168 27.50 28.79 6.34
C ILE A 168 28.24 30.12 6.29
N LEU A 169 29.21 30.28 5.39
CA LEU A 169 29.95 31.53 5.22
C LEU A 169 29.03 32.67 4.75
N HIS A 170 28.14 32.39 3.80
CA HIS A 170 27.08 33.31 3.40
C HIS A 170 26.15 33.67 4.58
N GLY A 171 25.68 32.68 5.32
CA GLY A 171 24.82 32.88 6.49
C GLY A 171 25.50 33.68 7.60
N LEU A 172 26.83 33.55 7.74
CA LEU A 172 27.63 34.36 8.65
C LEU A 172 27.67 35.83 8.21
N GLY A 173 27.80 36.09 6.91
CA GLY A 173 27.68 37.43 6.34
C GLY A 173 26.33 38.08 6.65
N LEU A 174 25.22 37.35 6.44
CA LEU A 174 23.87 37.82 6.77
C LEU A 174 23.69 38.07 8.28
N ARG A 175 24.24 37.18 9.12
CA ARG A 175 24.17 37.33 10.58
C ARG A 175 24.90 38.59 11.03
N PHE A 176 26.12 38.84 10.54
CA PHE A 176 26.87 40.02 10.91
C PHE A 176 26.23 41.30 10.40
N LEU A 177 25.63 41.28 9.21
CA LEU A 177 24.82 42.39 8.70
C LEU A 177 23.64 42.69 9.64
N ALA A 178 22.91 41.67 10.09
CA ALA A 178 21.80 41.82 11.04
C ALA A 178 22.25 42.37 12.41
N LEU A 179 23.49 42.08 12.82
CA LEU A 179 24.11 42.63 14.03
C LEU A 179 24.69 44.05 13.81
N GLY A 180 24.51 44.64 12.63
CA GLY A 180 24.99 46.00 12.31
C GLY A 180 26.47 46.07 11.92
N HIS A 181 27.07 44.95 11.51
CA HIS A 181 28.48 44.88 11.13
C HIS A 181 28.68 44.69 9.63
N ASN A 182 29.55 45.51 9.05
CA ASN A 182 30.14 45.24 7.73
C ASN A 182 31.32 44.28 7.89
N THR A 183 31.31 43.13 7.19
CA THR A 183 32.36 42.12 7.28
C THR A 183 32.68 41.52 5.90
N PRO A 184 33.91 41.01 5.69
CA PRO A 184 34.30 40.34 4.44
C PRO A 184 33.35 39.20 4.00
N PHE A 185 32.68 38.54 4.94
CA PHE A 185 31.74 37.45 4.64
C PHE A 185 30.49 37.91 3.86
N MET A 186 30.14 39.20 3.87
CA MET A 186 28.92 39.71 3.22
C MET A 186 28.90 39.50 1.70
N HIS A 187 30.07 39.35 1.07
CA HIS A 187 30.18 39.21 -0.38
C HIS A 187 30.14 37.76 -0.86
N ILE A 188 30.07 36.79 0.06
CA ILE A 188 29.90 35.38 -0.28
C ILE A 188 28.43 35.10 -0.54
N GLY A 189 28.08 34.61 -1.73
CA GLY A 189 26.74 34.17 -2.09
C GLY A 189 26.45 32.74 -1.65
N MET A 190 25.18 32.32 -1.75
CA MET A 190 24.82 30.91 -1.57
C MET A 190 25.46 30.03 -2.65
N ALA A 191 25.75 28.77 -2.33
CA ALA A 191 26.47 27.86 -3.23
C ALA A 191 25.82 27.73 -4.62
N HIS A 192 24.49 27.76 -4.70
CA HIS A 192 23.75 27.67 -5.95
C HIS A 192 23.76 28.95 -6.82
N ASN A 193 24.26 30.07 -6.30
CA ASN A 193 24.45 31.31 -7.07
C ASN A 193 25.70 31.25 -7.95
N TYR A 194 26.63 30.33 -7.66
CA TYR A 194 27.84 30.14 -8.44
C TYR A 194 27.60 29.15 -9.57
N ARG A 195 28.21 29.40 -10.73
CA ARG A 195 28.10 28.50 -11.89
C ARG A 195 28.87 27.19 -11.67
N ASN A 196 29.98 27.27 -10.93
CA ASN A 196 30.87 26.16 -10.63
C ASN A 196 31.61 26.43 -9.31
N VAL A 197 32.23 25.40 -8.75
CA VAL A 197 32.95 25.48 -7.47
C VAL A 197 34.11 26.48 -7.52
N SER A 198 34.79 26.63 -8.66
CA SER A 198 35.93 27.54 -8.80
C SER A 198 35.54 29.01 -8.56
N GLN A 199 34.36 29.42 -9.00
CA GLN A 199 33.83 30.76 -8.71
C GLN A 199 33.52 30.95 -7.23
N ALA A 200 32.93 29.93 -6.59
CA ALA A 200 32.65 29.97 -5.16
C ALA A 200 33.95 30.07 -4.33
N VAL A 201 34.96 29.27 -4.68
CA VAL A 201 36.29 29.32 -4.06
C VAL A 201 36.94 30.69 -4.24
N GLN A 202 36.80 31.32 -5.41
CA GLN A 202 37.33 32.66 -5.62
C GLN A 202 36.69 33.69 -4.67
N ALA A 203 35.37 33.67 -4.49
CA ALA A 203 34.70 34.57 -3.55
C ALA A 203 35.15 34.34 -2.10
N VAL A 204 35.43 33.09 -1.71
CA VAL A 204 35.99 32.78 -0.38
C VAL A 204 37.42 33.30 -0.25
N ARG A 205 38.24 33.21 -1.30
CA ARG A 205 39.61 33.79 -1.31
C ARG A 205 39.61 35.30 -1.20
N ASP A 206 38.70 35.96 -1.89
CA ASP A 206 38.57 37.43 -1.84
C ASP A 206 38.21 37.88 -0.41
N CYS A 207 37.27 37.17 0.24
CA CYS A 207 36.99 37.33 1.68
C CYS A 207 38.24 37.07 2.54
N GLY A 208 38.98 35.99 2.28
CA GLY A 208 40.21 35.67 2.99
C GLY A 208 41.30 36.75 2.88
N TYR A 209 41.41 37.40 1.70
CA TYR A 209 42.33 38.51 1.48
C TYR A 209 41.97 39.72 2.35
N GLU A 210 40.70 40.11 2.41
CA GLU A 210 40.24 41.20 3.27
C GLU A 210 40.46 40.91 4.77
N ILE A 211 40.24 39.66 5.21
CA ILE A 211 40.55 39.23 6.57
C ILE A 211 42.05 39.41 6.85
N SER A 212 42.92 39.01 5.92
CA SER A 212 44.37 39.14 6.06
C SER A 212 44.86 40.59 6.13
N MET A 213 44.09 41.53 5.56
CA MET A 213 44.33 42.98 5.68
C MET A 213 43.84 43.57 7.00
N GLY A 214 43.24 42.77 7.89
CA GLY A 214 42.71 43.25 9.17
C GLY A 214 41.37 43.98 9.04
N LEU A 215 40.61 43.75 7.97
CA LEU A 215 39.29 44.36 7.76
C LEU A 215 38.17 43.69 8.58
N MET A 216 38.51 42.77 9.47
CA MET A 216 37.57 42.15 10.42
C MET A 216 37.31 43.06 11.63
N PRO A 217 36.03 43.39 11.95
CA PRO A 217 35.71 44.14 13.16
C PRO A 217 36.04 43.33 14.42
N LYS A 218 36.73 43.96 15.37
CA LYS A 218 37.05 43.32 16.67
C LYS A 218 35.82 42.98 17.51
N SER A 219 34.68 43.62 17.26
CA SER A 219 33.44 43.42 18.00
C SER A 219 32.76 42.07 17.74
N VAL A 220 33.13 41.38 16.65
CA VAL A 220 32.51 40.10 16.26
C VAL A 220 33.43 38.89 16.42
N GLY A 221 34.71 39.12 16.69
CA GLY A 221 35.70 38.05 16.86
C GLY A 221 35.94 37.65 18.33
N PRO A 222 36.84 36.69 18.56
CA PRO A 222 37.45 35.84 17.54
C PRO A 222 36.40 34.86 16.98
N ILE A 223 36.45 34.59 15.68
CA ILE A 223 35.47 33.69 15.03
C ILE A 223 35.98 32.26 15.13
N THR A 224 35.20 31.36 15.74
CA THR A 224 35.58 29.96 15.93
C THR A 224 34.69 29.00 15.13
N PHE A 225 35.30 28.22 14.25
CA PHE A 225 34.66 27.16 13.49
C PHE A 225 34.92 25.80 14.13
N CYS A 226 33.85 25.04 14.41
CA CYS A 226 33.96 23.69 14.96
C CYS A 226 33.42 22.67 13.97
N PHE A 227 34.25 21.74 13.55
CA PHE A 227 33.87 20.62 12.70
C PHE A 227 33.71 19.35 13.54
N THR A 228 32.61 18.63 13.37
CA THR A 228 32.47 17.30 13.99
C THR A 228 32.68 16.18 12.97
N GLY A 229 33.46 15.18 13.36
CA GLY A 229 33.77 14.02 12.53
C GLY A 229 34.91 14.26 11.55
N THR A 230 35.51 13.16 11.08
CA THR A 230 36.67 13.14 10.17
C THR A 230 36.32 12.57 8.79
N GLY A 231 35.02 12.42 8.50
CA GLY A 231 34.50 11.88 7.24
C GLY A 231 34.49 12.89 6.08
N ASN A 232 33.98 12.46 4.92
CA ASN A 232 33.99 13.24 3.68
C ASN A 232 33.28 14.59 3.79
N VAL A 233 32.19 14.70 4.56
CA VAL A 233 31.49 15.98 4.77
C VAL A 233 32.38 16.99 5.48
N SER A 234 33.03 16.58 6.57
CA SER A 234 33.93 17.43 7.34
C SER A 234 35.14 17.87 6.49
N LYS A 235 35.74 16.93 5.74
CA LYS A 235 36.85 17.23 4.82
C LYS A 235 36.45 18.22 3.73
N GLY A 236 35.32 18.01 3.05
CA GLY A 236 34.84 18.92 2.01
C GLY A 236 34.51 20.32 2.54
N ALA A 237 34.05 20.43 3.79
CA ALA A 237 33.82 21.72 4.41
C ALA A 237 35.15 22.42 4.77
N GLN A 238 36.14 21.67 5.28
CA GLN A 238 37.49 22.17 5.54
C GLN A 238 38.19 22.61 4.26
N ASP A 239 38.01 21.91 3.13
CA ASP A 239 38.56 22.29 1.82
C ASP A 239 38.18 23.74 1.45
N ILE A 240 36.95 24.17 1.79
CA ILE A 240 36.49 25.55 1.58
C ILE A 240 36.99 26.50 2.67
N LEU A 241 36.94 26.11 3.96
CA LEU A 241 37.42 26.98 5.03
C LEU A 241 38.92 27.32 4.89
N ASN A 242 39.71 26.38 4.39
CA ASN A 242 41.16 26.54 4.18
C ASN A 242 41.53 27.58 3.11
N GLU A 243 40.55 28.10 2.37
CA GLU A 243 40.75 29.23 1.46
C GLU A 243 40.69 30.59 2.20
N LEU A 244 40.38 30.60 3.51
CA LEU A 244 40.53 31.74 4.43
C LEU A 244 41.87 31.66 5.20
N PRO A 245 42.39 32.77 5.76
CA PRO A 245 43.56 32.75 6.65
C PRO A 245 43.19 32.21 8.04
N VAL A 246 42.88 30.91 8.11
CA VAL A 246 42.43 30.21 9.32
C VAL A 246 43.59 29.65 10.14
N GLU A 247 43.48 29.75 11.47
CA GLU A 247 44.39 29.13 12.43
C GLU A 247 43.72 27.92 13.10
N TYR A 248 44.27 26.72 12.91
CA TYR A 248 43.74 25.51 13.53
C TYR A 248 44.26 25.36 14.96
N VAL A 249 43.37 25.04 15.89
CA VAL A 249 43.66 24.82 17.31
C VAL A 249 43.15 23.45 17.75
N GLU A 250 43.81 22.88 18.75
CA GLU A 250 43.35 21.62 19.33
C GLU A 250 42.05 21.83 20.14
N PRO A 251 41.13 20.85 20.21
CA PRO A 251 39.86 21.03 20.90
C PRO A 251 39.92 21.56 22.34
N PRO A 252 40.91 21.21 23.18
CA PRO A 252 41.05 21.80 24.52
C PRO A 252 41.37 23.29 24.52
N GLU A 253 42.03 23.80 23.47
CA GLU A 253 42.46 25.20 23.33
C GLU A 253 41.33 26.12 22.86
N LEU A 254 40.22 25.54 22.36
CA LEU A 254 39.08 26.28 21.81
C LEU A 254 38.53 27.32 22.81
N LYS A 255 38.49 26.97 24.10
CA LYS A 255 38.03 27.86 25.16
C LYS A 255 38.94 29.09 25.28
N ASP A 256 40.24 28.87 25.30
CA ASP A 256 41.23 29.92 25.51
C ASP A 256 41.24 30.87 24.30
N VAL A 257 41.24 30.33 23.07
CA VAL A 257 41.18 31.20 21.88
C VAL A 257 39.85 31.94 21.75
N SER A 258 38.72 31.34 22.17
CA SER A 258 37.43 32.02 22.16
C SER A 258 37.37 33.20 23.15
N GLN A 259 38.20 33.21 24.20
CA GLN A 259 38.16 34.20 25.26
C GLN A 259 39.28 35.25 25.16
N THR A 260 40.47 34.83 24.73
CA THR A 260 41.68 35.67 24.73
C THR A 260 42.41 35.67 23.39
N GLY A 261 41.87 35.01 22.36
CA GLY A 261 42.45 34.99 21.02
C GLY A 261 42.39 36.35 20.33
N ASP A 262 43.03 36.44 19.16
CA ASP A 262 43.01 37.66 18.35
C ASP A 262 41.61 37.87 17.76
N MET A 263 40.96 38.96 18.17
CA MET A 263 39.60 39.34 17.76
C MET A 263 39.45 39.58 16.25
N THR A 264 40.55 39.65 15.49
CA THR A 264 40.54 39.83 14.03
C THR A 264 40.75 38.54 13.24
N LYS A 265 41.07 37.44 13.92
CA LYS A 265 41.38 36.14 13.30
C LYS A 265 40.19 35.19 13.24
N VAL A 266 40.35 34.20 12.35
CA VAL A 266 39.47 33.05 12.22
C VAL A 266 40.20 31.82 12.76
N TYR A 267 39.58 31.13 13.71
CA TYR A 267 40.08 29.90 14.31
C TYR A 267 39.21 28.71 13.91
N ALA A 268 39.82 27.52 13.84
CA ALA A 268 39.10 26.28 13.55
C ALA A 268 39.56 25.10 14.42
N THR A 269 38.65 24.17 14.71
CA THR A 269 38.99 22.90 15.37
C THR A 269 38.18 21.73 14.81
N VAL A 270 38.77 20.53 14.83
CA VAL A 270 38.15 19.30 14.29
C VAL A 270 37.97 18.28 15.42
N LEU A 271 36.71 17.98 15.71
CA LEU A 271 36.30 17.12 16.81
C LEU A 271 36.10 15.68 16.33
N SER A 272 37.01 14.80 16.74
CA SER A 272 36.78 13.35 16.77
C SER A 272 35.90 12.90 17.95
N ARG A 273 35.38 11.65 17.88
CA ARG A 273 34.48 11.05 18.88
C ARG A 273 34.98 11.21 20.33
N HIS A 274 36.26 10.96 20.59
CA HIS A 274 36.86 11.03 21.94
C HIS A 274 36.88 12.43 22.56
N HIS A 275 36.75 13.51 21.77
CA HIS A 275 36.73 14.87 22.29
C HIS A 275 35.40 15.24 22.94
N HIS A 276 34.31 14.55 22.62
CA HIS A 276 32.99 14.94 23.07
C HIS A 276 32.13 13.78 23.60
N LEU A 277 32.47 12.53 23.30
CA LEU A 277 31.83 11.35 23.87
C LEU A 277 32.60 10.84 25.08
N MET A 278 31.88 10.50 26.14
CA MET A 278 32.44 9.95 27.36
C MET A 278 31.51 8.90 27.95
N ARG A 279 32.08 7.81 28.50
CA ARG A 279 31.31 6.79 29.22
C ARG A 279 30.69 7.41 30.47
N LYS A 280 29.43 7.08 30.77
CA LYS A 280 28.68 7.67 31.90
C LYS A 280 29.28 7.36 33.28
N THR A 281 30.07 6.30 33.40
CA THR A 281 30.59 5.81 34.69
C THR A 281 31.89 6.47 35.12
N ASP A 282 32.85 6.63 34.18
CA ASP A 282 34.22 7.05 34.48
C ASP A 282 34.69 8.23 33.59
N GLY A 283 33.89 8.62 32.59
CA GLY A 283 34.23 9.70 31.67
C GLY A 283 35.24 9.35 30.58
N VAL A 284 35.63 8.09 30.42
CA VAL A 284 36.60 7.66 29.42
C VAL A 284 35.90 7.34 28.09
N TYR A 285 36.58 7.56 26.96
CA TYR A 285 36.12 7.13 25.64
C TYR A 285 36.82 5.85 25.18
N ASP A 286 36.07 4.75 25.03
CA ASP A 286 36.54 3.53 24.39
C ASP A 286 35.87 3.36 23.01
N PRO A 287 36.63 3.34 21.90
CA PRO A 287 36.07 3.26 20.57
C PRO A 287 35.41 1.91 20.24
N LEU A 288 35.91 0.80 20.79
CA LEU A 288 35.37 -0.53 20.54
C LEU A 288 34.08 -0.72 21.33
N GLU A 289 34.07 -0.35 22.61
CA GLU A 289 32.86 -0.46 23.43
C GLU A 289 31.75 0.46 22.90
N TYR A 290 32.08 1.68 22.49
CA TYR A 290 31.08 2.61 21.93
C TYR A 290 30.38 2.03 20.68
N GLU A 291 31.09 1.25 19.86
CA GLU A 291 30.52 0.66 18.65
C GLU A 291 29.47 -0.42 18.98
N TYR A 292 29.65 -1.16 20.08
CA TYR A 292 28.71 -2.20 20.52
C TYR A 292 27.67 -1.72 21.54
N HIS A 293 28.00 -0.71 22.34
CA HIS A 293 27.22 -0.21 23.48
C HIS A 293 27.16 1.32 23.54
N PRO A 294 26.66 2.01 22.51
CA PRO A 294 26.59 3.47 22.47
C PRO A 294 25.70 4.07 23.57
N GLU A 295 24.76 3.31 24.11
CA GLU A 295 23.85 3.71 25.20
C GLU A 295 24.58 3.99 26.53
N ARG A 296 25.80 3.45 26.71
CA ARG A 296 26.64 3.68 27.89
C ARG A 296 27.35 5.03 27.88
N TYR A 297 27.30 5.73 26.75
CA TYR A 297 28.01 6.98 26.54
C TYR A 297 27.07 8.18 26.64
N THR A 298 27.65 9.36 26.84
CA THR A 298 26.95 10.64 26.76
C THR A 298 27.83 11.66 26.06
N SER A 299 27.23 12.70 25.47
CA SER A 299 27.95 13.79 24.82
C SER A 299 28.10 14.96 25.79
N HIS A 300 29.31 15.42 26.03
CA HIS A 300 29.59 16.62 26.83
C HIS A 300 29.87 17.86 25.97
N PHE A 301 29.66 17.75 24.65
CA PHE A 301 29.83 18.83 23.67
C PHE A 301 29.17 20.15 24.10
N ARG A 302 27.99 20.09 24.72
CA ARG A 302 27.23 21.27 25.17
C ARG A 302 28.00 22.15 26.17
N THR A 303 28.93 21.58 26.93
CA THR A 303 29.67 22.27 28.00
C THR A 303 31.13 22.53 27.62
N SER A 304 31.77 21.61 26.89
CA SER A 304 33.19 21.73 26.57
C SER A 304 33.48 22.48 25.28
N VAL A 305 32.57 22.46 24.31
CA VAL A 305 32.82 23.01 22.97
C VAL A 305 31.79 24.08 22.60
N ALA A 306 30.50 23.73 22.66
CA ALA A 306 29.41 24.55 22.16
C ALA A 306 29.42 26.02 22.65
N PRO A 307 29.73 26.33 23.94
CA PRO A 307 29.77 27.71 24.43
C PRO A 307 30.86 28.59 23.78
N TYR A 308 31.86 27.96 23.15
CA TYR A 308 33.04 28.60 22.57
C TYR A 308 33.04 28.51 21.03
N THR A 309 31.90 28.15 20.43
CA THR A 309 31.74 27.96 18.98
C THR A 309 30.91 29.09 18.37
N THR A 310 31.47 29.79 17.38
CA THR A 310 30.69 30.72 16.53
C THR A 310 29.87 29.94 15.49
N CYS A 311 30.52 29.02 14.78
CA CYS A 311 29.94 28.25 13.68
C CYS A 311 30.17 26.74 13.88
N LEU A 312 29.08 25.97 13.91
CA LEU A 312 29.13 24.51 14.01
C LEU A 312 28.86 23.86 12.65
N ILE A 313 29.86 23.14 12.14
CA ILE A 313 29.76 22.28 10.95
C ILE A 313 29.58 20.84 11.44
N ASN A 314 28.32 20.39 11.48
CA ASN A 314 28.00 19.05 11.93
C ASN A 314 28.21 18.00 10.81
N GLY A 315 29.39 17.37 10.78
CA GLY A 315 29.74 16.33 9.82
C GLY A 315 29.49 14.89 10.29
N ILE A 316 28.82 14.67 11.43
CA ILE A 316 28.56 13.33 11.97
C ILE A 316 27.13 12.85 11.69
N TYR A 317 27.00 11.54 11.44
CA TYR A 317 25.71 10.85 11.40
C TYR A 317 25.19 10.61 12.82
N TRP A 318 23.88 10.66 13.02
CA TRP A 318 23.22 10.38 14.30
C TRP A 318 22.23 9.24 14.17
N ASP A 319 22.35 8.25 15.06
CA ASP A 319 21.42 7.13 15.22
C ASP A 319 20.63 7.27 16.52
N PRO A 320 19.33 6.87 16.59
CA PRO A 320 18.52 6.98 17.81
C PRO A 320 19.13 6.36 19.08
N GLN A 321 19.96 5.32 18.94
CA GLN A 321 20.62 4.64 20.06
C GLN A 321 21.88 5.37 20.54
N THR A 322 22.37 6.34 19.77
CA THR A 322 23.60 7.10 20.07
C THR A 322 23.31 8.43 20.78
N PRO A 323 24.22 8.91 21.65
CA PRO A 323 24.04 10.19 22.33
C PRO A 323 23.91 11.36 21.34
N ARG A 324 22.93 12.24 21.58
CA ARG A 324 22.79 13.48 20.79
C ARG A 324 23.98 14.42 21.04
N LEU A 325 24.49 15.03 19.98
CA LEU A 325 25.54 16.06 20.07
C LEU A 325 25.05 17.27 20.89
N LEU A 326 23.86 17.78 20.57
CA LEU A 326 23.11 18.81 21.31
C LEU A 326 21.63 18.41 21.39
N ARG A 327 20.99 18.56 22.55
CA ARG A 327 19.53 18.44 22.70
C ARG A 327 18.87 19.81 22.49
N ARG A 328 17.55 19.83 22.24
CA ARG A 328 16.78 21.08 22.11
C ARG A 328 16.95 22.01 23.33
N LEU A 329 16.89 21.44 24.54
CA LEU A 329 17.12 22.18 25.78
C LEU A 329 18.55 22.72 25.89
N ASP A 330 19.54 22.01 25.36
CA ASP A 330 20.93 22.48 25.35
C ASP A 330 21.07 23.67 24.40
N ALA A 331 20.48 23.61 23.21
CA ALA A 331 20.47 24.70 22.24
C ALA A 331 19.75 25.96 22.78
N GLN A 332 18.62 25.80 23.47
CA GLN A 332 17.90 26.91 24.12
C GLN A 332 18.73 27.60 25.20
N LYS A 333 19.54 26.84 25.97
CA LYS A 333 20.43 27.41 26.99
C LYS A 333 21.65 28.13 26.40
N LEU A 334 22.03 27.79 25.16
CA LEU A 334 23.10 28.44 24.43
C LEU A 334 22.64 29.75 23.78
N LEU A 335 21.33 29.94 23.58
CA LEU A 335 20.75 31.20 23.12
C LEU A 335 20.71 32.19 24.29
N ARG A 336 21.44 33.29 24.18
CA ARG A 336 21.25 34.43 25.10
C ARG A 336 20.27 35.42 24.44
N PRO A 337 19.19 35.84 25.12
CA PRO A 337 18.31 36.85 24.59
C PRO A 337 19.11 38.14 24.35
N VAL A 338 19.09 38.63 23.12
CA VAL A 338 19.51 39.99 22.79
C VAL A 338 18.27 40.84 23.00
N THR A 339 18.36 41.91 23.80
CA THR A 339 17.30 42.90 23.88
C THR A 339 17.10 43.42 22.46
N PRO A 340 15.92 43.24 21.82
CA PRO A 340 15.70 43.79 20.50
C PRO A 340 15.98 45.29 20.59
N SER A 341 16.80 45.82 19.68
CA SER A 341 16.81 47.26 19.46
C SER A 341 15.37 47.63 19.08
N SER A 342 14.64 48.22 20.03
CA SER A 342 13.25 48.61 19.84
C SER A 342 13.19 49.82 18.91
N SER A 343 13.36 49.58 17.62
CA SER A 343 12.87 50.43 16.55
C SER A 343 13.09 49.70 15.23
N ALA A 344 12.01 49.29 14.58
CA ALA A 344 12.01 49.26 13.14
C ALA A 344 12.28 50.71 12.69
N THR A 345 13.53 51.06 12.42
CA THR A 345 13.89 52.35 11.84
C THR A 345 13.31 52.37 10.43
N GLU A 346 12.41 53.31 10.18
CA GLU A 346 11.76 53.54 8.89
C GLU A 346 12.81 53.61 7.77
N GLY A 347 12.70 52.76 6.74
CA GLY A 347 13.61 52.74 5.57
C GLY A 347 14.64 51.61 5.49
N TRP A 348 14.68 50.66 6.42
CA TRP A 348 15.58 49.50 6.37
C TRP A 348 14.91 48.29 5.68
N PRO A 349 15.61 47.55 4.78
CA PRO A 349 15.07 46.31 4.23
C PRO A 349 14.99 45.22 5.31
N GLU A 350 13.85 44.53 5.40
CA GLU A 350 13.67 43.41 6.34
C GLU A 350 14.67 42.28 6.02
N LEU A 351 15.51 41.93 6.99
CA LEU A 351 16.35 40.74 6.95
C LEU A 351 15.54 39.51 7.40
N PRO A 352 15.88 38.28 6.96
CA PRO A 352 15.20 37.08 7.43
C PRO A 352 15.27 36.97 8.96
N HIS A 353 14.12 37.02 9.64
CA HIS A 353 13.96 37.17 11.10
C HIS A 353 14.55 36.06 12.02
N SER A 354 15.53 35.26 11.58
CA SER A 354 16.04 34.10 12.34
C SER A 354 17.54 34.10 12.64
N VAL A 355 18.31 35.12 12.22
CA VAL A 355 19.77 35.19 12.46
C VAL A 355 20.17 36.19 13.54
N GLU A 356 19.23 36.96 14.09
CA GLU A 356 19.43 37.90 15.19
C GLU A 356 19.51 37.14 16.52
N GLY A 357 20.68 37.15 17.18
CA GLY A 357 20.83 36.51 18.50
C GLY A 357 22.27 36.15 18.87
N ASN A 358 22.51 35.98 20.16
CA ASN A 358 23.76 35.43 20.70
C ASN A 358 23.61 33.92 20.86
N GLY A 359 24.37 33.14 20.09
CA GLY A 359 24.26 31.67 19.98
C GLY A 359 25.09 31.09 18.83
N ILE A 360 25.03 29.77 18.63
CA ILE A 360 25.81 29.07 17.60
C ILE A 360 25.10 29.16 16.25
N LEU A 361 25.82 29.57 15.20
CA LEU A 361 25.33 29.42 13.83
C LEU A 361 25.53 27.98 13.38
N MET A 362 24.45 27.29 13.05
CA MET A 362 24.48 25.91 12.56
C MET A 362 23.65 25.81 11.28
N CYS A 363 24.20 25.20 10.24
CA CYS A 363 23.45 24.88 9.02
C CYS A 363 22.97 23.43 9.08
N SER A 364 21.67 23.22 9.18
CA SER A 364 21.01 21.92 9.03
C SER A 364 20.59 21.73 7.58
N ILE A 365 20.90 20.59 6.98
CA ILE A 365 20.86 20.52 5.52
C ILE A 365 20.43 19.16 4.99
N ASP A 366 19.59 19.19 3.95
CA ASP A 366 18.93 18.00 3.40
C ASP A 366 19.51 17.57 2.04
N ASN A 367 19.66 18.47 1.06
CA ASN A 367 20.13 18.12 -0.31
C ASN A 367 21.24 19.03 -0.89
N LEU A 368 22.25 19.36 -0.09
CA LEU A 368 23.36 20.25 -0.48
C LEU A 368 24.07 19.99 -1.81
N PRO A 369 24.39 18.73 -2.18
CA PRO A 369 25.20 18.52 -3.38
C PRO A 369 24.46 18.94 -4.67
N ALA A 370 23.15 19.16 -4.62
CA ALA A 370 22.38 19.68 -5.74
C ALA A 370 22.58 21.21 -5.97
N GLN A 371 23.21 21.90 -5.02
CA GLN A 371 23.62 23.30 -5.19
C GLN A 371 24.89 23.45 -6.04
N LEU A 372 25.73 22.41 -6.10
CA LEU A 372 26.89 22.28 -7.00
C LEU A 372 26.72 21.05 -7.90
N PRO A 373 25.70 21.05 -8.79
CA PRO A 373 25.21 19.84 -9.43
C PRO A 373 26.15 19.26 -10.49
N ILE A 374 26.98 20.07 -11.14
CA ILE A 374 27.89 19.60 -12.20
C ILE A 374 29.01 18.76 -11.59
N GLU A 375 29.72 19.31 -10.60
CA GLU A 375 30.84 18.63 -9.96
C GLU A 375 30.36 17.44 -9.12
N ALA A 376 29.18 17.56 -8.49
CA ALA A 376 28.55 16.42 -7.84
C ALA A 376 28.22 15.30 -8.83
N THR A 377 27.74 15.63 -10.04
CA THR A 377 27.47 14.65 -11.12
C THR A 377 28.76 13.97 -11.59
N GLU A 378 29.84 14.73 -11.77
CA GLU A 378 31.13 14.19 -12.18
C GLU A 378 31.72 13.25 -11.13
N TYR A 379 31.80 13.70 -9.88
CA TYR A 379 32.35 12.93 -8.77
C TYR A 379 31.54 11.66 -8.47
N PHE A 380 30.22 11.75 -8.56
CA PHE A 380 29.32 10.62 -8.39
C PHE A 380 29.47 9.63 -9.55
N GLY A 381 29.50 10.15 -10.78
CA GLY A 381 29.72 9.37 -11.99
C GLY A 381 31.05 8.61 -11.95
N ASP A 382 32.15 9.22 -11.52
CA ASP A 382 33.46 8.56 -11.41
C ASP A 382 33.44 7.30 -10.54
N ARG A 383 32.62 7.31 -9.48
CA ARG A 383 32.49 6.19 -8.54
C ARG A 383 31.49 5.15 -9.01
N LEU A 384 30.44 5.58 -9.70
CA LEU A 384 29.41 4.69 -10.21
C LEU A 384 29.87 3.98 -11.51
N PHE A 385 30.58 4.69 -12.38
CA PHE A 385 30.91 4.26 -13.73
C PHE A 385 31.61 2.90 -13.84
N PRO A 386 32.57 2.53 -12.96
CA PRO A 386 33.17 1.20 -12.99
C PRO A 386 32.16 0.05 -12.88
N TYR A 387 31.02 0.28 -12.23
CA TYR A 387 29.97 -0.71 -12.00
C TYR A 387 28.86 -0.68 -13.05
N ILE A 388 28.77 0.38 -13.88
CA ILE A 388 27.77 0.46 -14.96
C ILE A 388 27.92 -0.72 -15.92
N TRP A 389 29.15 -1.11 -16.24
CA TRP A 389 29.45 -2.24 -17.12
C TRP A 389 28.86 -3.56 -16.61
N GLU A 390 28.79 -3.73 -15.30
CA GLU A 390 28.22 -4.90 -14.66
C GLU A 390 26.68 -4.83 -14.65
N MET A 391 26.12 -3.66 -14.33
CA MET A 391 24.67 -3.41 -14.37
C MET A 391 24.09 -3.68 -15.76
N VAL A 392 24.81 -3.24 -16.80
CA VAL A 392 24.45 -3.43 -18.21
C VAL A 392 24.43 -4.91 -18.62
N ARG A 393 25.35 -5.72 -18.09
CA ARG A 393 25.46 -7.16 -18.39
C ARG A 393 24.46 -8.02 -17.61
N SER A 394 23.94 -7.52 -16.49
CA SER A 394 22.94 -8.22 -15.68
C SER A 394 21.53 -8.10 -16.30
N SER A 395 20.93 -9.21 -16.73
CA SER A 395 19.57 -9.24 -17.32
C SER A 395 18.55 -9.92 -16.39
N LEU A 396 17.26 -9.69 -16.65
CA LEU A 396 16.12 -10.22 -15.88
C LEU A 396 15.92 -11.74 -16.03
N HIS A 397 16.50 -12.36 -17.06
CA HIS A 397 16.29 -13.78 -17.37
C HIS A 397 17.61 -14.50 -17.51
N GLY A 398 17.90 -15.34 -16.51
CA GLY A 398 18.82 -16.48 -16.59
C GLY A 398 20.24 -16.15 -17.05
N LEU A 399 21.14 -16.01 -16.09
CA LEU A 399 22.39 -16.76 -16.02
C LEU A 399 23.06 -16.45 -14.68
N THR A 400 23.63 -17.49 -14.10
CA THR A 400 24.61 -17.46 -13.02
C THR A 400 25.69 -16.41 -13.27
N HIS A 401 25.52 -15.23 -12.73
CA HIS A 401 26.63 -14.32 -12.41
C HIS A 401 26.19 -13.51 -11.18
N PRO A 402 26.53 -13.96 -9.97
CA PRO A 402 26.54 -13.03 -8.86
C PRO A 402 27.61 -11.96 -9.19
N LEU A 403 27.24 -10.74 -8.84
CA LEU A 403 28.01 -9.50 -8.85
C LEU A 403 27.03 -8.39 -8.45
N ILE A 404 27.15 -7.13 -8.84
CA ILE A 404 26.62 -5.91 -8.19
C ILE A 404 26.96 -5.92 -6.69
N VAL A 405 28.27 -5.89 -6.54
CA VAL A 405 29.16 -6.24 -5.43
C VAL A 405 28.78 -5.64 -4.05
N GLY A 406 29.10 -6.31 -2.92
CA GLY A 406 29.43 -7.76 -2.73
C GLY A 406 28.21 -8.66 -2.93
N ASP A 407 28.14 -9.93 -2.46
CA ASP A 407 27.06 -10.98 -2.66
C ASP A 407 25.64 -10.56 -3.18
N GLY A 408 25.51 -9.86 -4.31
CA GLY A 408 24.29 -9.18 -4.72
C GLY A 408 23.73 -8.16 -3.73
N THR A 409 24.55 -7.55 -2.85
CA THR A 409 24.07 -6.71 -1.73
C THR A 409 23.34 -5.46 -2.14
N ALA A 410 23.57 -4.94 -3.35
CA ALA A 410 22.88 -3.73 -3.80
C ALA A 410 21.49 -4.00 -4.39
N VAL A 411 21.12 -5.26 -4.60
CA VAL A 411 19.89 -5.63 -5.33
C VAL A 411 18.75 -5.87 -4.34
N ILE A 412 17.79 -4.94 -4.29
CA ILE A 412 16.67 -4.99 -3.33
C ILE A 412 15.58 -5.94 -3.80
N THR A 413 15.15 -5.80 -5.05
CA THR A 413 14.06 -6.58 -5.65
C THR A 413 14.54 -7.27 -6.93
N SER A 414 13.97 -8.43 -7.23
CA SER A 414 14.13 -9.12 -8.51
C SER A 414 13.00 -10.12 -8.71
N ASN A 415 12.48 -10.26 -9.93
CA ASN A 415 11.46 -11.27 -10.27
C ASN A 415 10.22 -11.21 -9.36
N GLY A 416 9.78 -9.99 -9.03
CA GLY A 416 8.63 -9.72 -8.17
C GLY A 416 8.80 -10.09 -6.70
N LYS A 417 10.04 -10.33 -6.24
CA LYS A 417 10.35 -10.66 -4.84
C LYS A 417 11.48 -9.79 -4.29
N LEU A 418 11.49 -9.61 -2.96
CA LEU A 418 12.67 -9.15 -2.25
C LEU A 418 13.78 -10.20 -2.39
N THR A 419 15.02 -9.76 -2.54
CA THR A 419 16.15 -10.71 -2.48
C THR A 419 16.41 -11.14 -1.03
N PRO A 420 17.04 -12.31 -0.78
CA PRO A 420 17.15 -12.88 0.57
C PRO A 420 17.71 -11.94 1.65
N LYS A 421 18.64 -11.04 1.27
CA LYS A 421 19.22 -10.07 2.21
C LYS A 421 18.25 -8.95 2.62
N PHE A 422 17.14 -8.76 1.91
CA PHE A 422 16.16 -7.69 2.13
C PHE A 422 14.79 -8.17 2.57
N GLU A 423 14.59 -9.48 2.76
CA GLU A 423 13.35 -10.04 3.32
C GLU A 423 13.03 -9.48 4.72
N TYR A 424 14.02 -8.96 5.46
CA TYR A 424 13.79 -8.26 6.73
C TYR A 424 12.94 -6.99 6.59
N ILE A 425 12.85 -6.38 5.41
CA ILE A 425 12.01 -5.19 5.17
C ILE A 425 10.56 -5.52 5.48
N GLU A 426 10.10 -6.73 5.11
CA GLU A 426 8.75 -7.19 5.42
C GLU A 426 8.53 -7.30 6.92
N LYS A 427 9.49 -7.89 7.65
CA LYS A 427 9.45 -7.96 9.12
C LYS A 427 9.47 -6.58 9.78
N MET A 428 10.12 -5.58 9.17
CA MET A 428 10.10 -4.20 9.67
C MET A 428 8.73 -3.54 9.44
N ARG A 429 8.07 -3.80 8.30
CA ARG A 429 6.69 -3.37 8.04
C ARG A 429 5.75 -3.95 9.08
N GLU A 430 5.83 -5.26 9.30
CA GLU A 430 5.05 -5.97 10.32
C GLU A 430 5.21 -5.40 11.72
N ARG A 431 6.46 -5.14 12.15
CA ARG A 431 6.72 -4.55 13.47
C ARG A 431 6.13 -3.15 13.60
N ARG A 432 6.13 -2.37 12.53
CA ARG A 432 5.57 -1.02 12.52
C ARG A 432 4.04 -1.05 12.57
N GLU A 433 3.42 -1.89 11.75
CA GLU A 433 1.98 -2.14 11.78
C GLU A 433 1.55 -2.62 13.17
N GLN A 434 2.28 -3.59 13.74
CA GLN A 434 2.05 -4.06 15.11
C GLN A 434 2.20 -2.93 16.13
N ALA A 435 3.24 -2.10 16.04
CA ALA A 435 3.39 -0.95 16.93
C ALA A 435 2.22 0.03 16.80
N GLN A 436 1.68 0.22 15.60
CA GLN A 436 0.52 1.08 15.37
C GLN A 436 -0.77 0.48 15.96
N ILE A 437 -1.00 -0.82 15.74
CA ILE A 437 -2.11 -1.59 16.32
C ILE A 437 -2.07 -1.53 17.85
N LEU A 438 -0.87 -1.67 18.45
CA LEU A 438 -0.68 -1.69 19.90
C LEU A 438 -0.50 -0.31 20.54
N SER A 439 -0.44 0.78 19.76
CA SER A 439 -0.09 2.12 20.25
C SER A 439 -1.12 2.77 21.18
N LYS A 440 -2.40 2.37 21.07
CA LYS A 440 -3.51 2.97 21.82
C LYS A 440 -4.05 2.00 22.87
N GLU A 441 -3.47 2.07 24.08
CA GLU A 441 -3.96 1.31 25.23
C GLU A 441 -5.44 1.68 25.54
N GLY A 442 -6.25 0.67 25.89
CA GLY A 442 -7.65 0.84 26.28
C GLY A 442 -8.69 0.73 25.16
N MET A 443 -8.29 0.65 23.88
CA MET A 443 -9.24 0.49 22.77
C MET A 443 -9.63 -0.97 22.51
N LYS A 444 -10.89 -1.21 22.10
CA LYS A 444 -11.35 -2.49 21.57
C LYS A 444 -10.83 -2.64 20.13
N ARG A 445 -9.92 -3.59 19.89
CA ARG A 445 -9.30 -3.82 18.58
C ARG A 445 -10.04 -4.90 17.80
N VAL A 446 -10.50 -4.60 16.59
CA VAL A 446 -11.23 -5.51 15.71
C VAL A 446 -10.44 -5.72 14.42
N LEU A 447 -10.17 -6.98 14.07
CA LEU A 447 -9.56 -7.37 12.80
C LEU A 447 -10.66 -7.70 11.79
N ILE A 448 -10.69 -7.01 10.66
CA ILE A 448 -11.59 -7.33 9.53
C ILE A 448 -10.75 -7.97 8.44
N LEU A 449 -11.07 -9.22 8.11
CA LEU A 449 -10.46 -9.95 7.01
C LEU A 449 -11.30 -9.77 5.75
N GLY A 450 -10.78 -9.00 4.80
CA GLY A 450 -11.46 -8.64 3.54
C GLY A 450 -11.79 -7.15 3.44
N SER A 451 -11.51 -6.56 2.28
CA SER A 451 -11.82 -5.17 1.93
C SER A 451 -12.83 -5.08 0.78
N GLY A 452 -13.69 -6.10 0.63
CA GLY A 452 -14.66 -6.19 -0.47
C GLY A 452 -15.90 -5.30 -0.26
N TYR A 453 -16.86 -5.38 -1.20
CA TYR A 453 -18.05 -4.52 -1.30
C TYR A 453 -18.85 -4.30 0.00
N VAL A 454 -18.88 -5.30 0.88
CA VAL A 454 -19.70 -5.30 2.11
C VAL A 454 -18.94 -4.83 3.37
N SER A 455 -17.65 -4.54 3.26
CA SER A 455 -16.80 -4.23 4.43
C SER A 455 -16.95 -2.78 4.90
N GLY A 456 -17.32 -1.87 3.99
CA GLY A 456 -17.46 -0.43 4.27
C GLY A 456 -18.38 -0.12 5.46
N PRO A 457 -19.64 -0.59 5.46
CA PRO A 457 -20.58 -0.38 6.57
C PRO A 457 -20.10 -0.97 7.89
N VAL A 458 -19.28 -2.03 7.86
CA VAL A 458 -18.72 -2.64 9.08
C VAL A 458 -17.72 -1.70 9.73
N VAL A 459 -16.78 -1.16 8.93
CA VAL A 459 -15.79 -0.18 9.43
C VAL A 459 -16.49 1.07 9.93
N GLU A 460 -17.42 1.60 9.14
CA GLU A 460 -18.17 2.81 9.47
C GLU A 460 -18.90 2.64 10.81
N TYR A 461 -19.74 1.61 10.97
CA TYR A 461 -20.51 1.38 12.20
C TYR A 461 -19.61 1.18 13.42
N LEU A 462 -18.54 0.40 13.30
CA LEU A 462 -17.65 0.12 14.44
C LEU A 462 -16.85 1.35 14.88
N THR A 463 -16.43 2.20 13.94
CA THR A 463 -15.61 3.40 14.22
C THR A 463 -16.42 4.61 14.69
N ARG A 464 -17.76 4.53 14.71
CA ARG A 464 -18.62 5.51 15.41
C ARG A 464 -18.30 5.57 16.91
N ASP A 465 -17.87 4.46 17.49
CA ASP A 465 -17.34 4.41 18.87
C ASP A 465 -15.85 4.79 18.88
N PRO A 466 -15.47 5.91 19.51
CA PRO A 466 -14.06 6.32 19.59
C PRO A 466 -13.20 5.34 20.40
N GLY A 467 -13.81 4.44 21.18
CA GLY A 467 -13.14 3.36 21.90
C GLY A 467 -12.80 2.14 21.04
N THR A 468 -13.17 2.12 19.75
CA THR A 468 -12.92 1.00 18.84
C THR A 468 -11.86 1.34 17.78
N GLN A 469 -10.90 0.44 17.60
CA GLN A 469 -9.90 0.49 16.53
C GLN A 469 -10.15 -0.68 15.57
N VAL A 470 -10.10 -0.40 14.28
CA VAL A 470 -10.32 -1.40 13.22
C VAL A 470 -9.04 -1.60 12.41
N THR A 471 -8.65 -2.84 12.20
CA THR A 471 -7.59 -3.20 11.25
C THR A 471 -8.22 -3.93 10.07
N VAL A 472 -8.12 -3.38 8.87
CA VAL A 472 -8.59 -3.99 7.62
C VAL A 472 -7.43 -4.72 6.96
N ALA A 473 -7.50 -6.05 6.92
CA ALA A 473 -6.50 -6.90 6.29
C ALA A 473 -7.00 -7.39 4.92
N SER A 474 -6.23 -7.18 3.86
CA SER A 474 -6.62 -7.53 2.49
C SER A 474 -5.44 -7.94 1.62
N ALA A 475 -5.68 -8.80 0.62
CA ALA A 475 -4.73 -9.09 -0.45
C ALA A 475 -4.62 -7.94 -1.47
N LYS A 476 -5.51 -6.95 -1.40
CA LYS A 476 -5.47 -5.72 -2.20
C LYS A 476 -5.23 -4.54 -1.26
N LEU A 477 -3.97 -4.27 -0.92
CA LEU A 477 -3.60 -3.23 0.06
C LEU A 477 -4.24 -1.87 -0.24
N GLN A 478 -4.19 -1.42 -1.51
CA GLN A 478 -4.80 -0.16 -1.93
C GLN A 478 -6.28 -0.04 -1.53
N GLN A 479 -7.07 -1.11 -1.67
CA GLN A 479 -8.48 -1.09 -1.27
C GLN A 479 -8.65 -0.97 0.25
N ALA A 480 -7.76 -1.61 1.02
CA ALA A 480 -7.75 -1.47 2.48
C ALA A 480 -7.33 -0.07 2.92
N GLU A 481 -6.34 0.54 2.25
CA GLU A 481 -5.89 1.91 2.51
C GLU A 481 -6.95 2.94 2.17
N GLU A 482 -7.63 2.80 1.02
CA GLU A 482 -8.76 3.65 0.63
C GLU A 482 -9.91 3.57 1.65
N LEU A 483 -10.19 2.37 2.16
CA LEU A 483 -11.20 2.17 3.20
C LEU A 483 -10.75 2.77 4.54
N ALA A 484 -9.50 2.54 4.94
CA ALA A 484 -8.93 3.06 6.18
C ALA A 484 -8.81 4.59 6.18
N GLY A 485 -8.50 5.21 5.05
CA GLY A 485 -8.39 6.66 4.90
C GLY A 485 -9.73 7.40 5.06
N ARG A 486 -10.87 6.70 4.93
CA ARG A 486 -12.21 7.30 5.10
C ARG A 486 -12.66 7.38 6.56
N TYR A 487 -12.11 6.54 7.44
CA TYR A 487 -12.62 6.38 8.80
C TYR A 487 -11.54 6.55 9.87
N PRO A 488 -11.87 7.17 11.02
CA PRO A 488 -10.91 7.31 12.10
C PRO A 488 -10.54 5.95 12.69
N ASN A 489 -9.41 5.88 13.40
CA ASN A 489 -8.96 4.68 14.11
C ASN A 489 -8.91 3.41 13.24
N THR A 490 -8.69 3.56 11.93
CA THR A 490 -8.63 2.45 10.99
C THR A 490 -7.21 2.28 10.46
N ILE A 491 -6.71 1.04 10.44
CA ILE A 491 -5.38 0.66 9.97
C ILE A 491 -5.54 -0.30 8.80
N ALA A 492 -4.82 -0.08 7.71
CA ALA A 492 -4.77 -1.01 6.58
C ALA A 492 -3.55 -1.93 6.71
N VAL A 493 -3.73 -3.22 6.44
CA VAL A 493 -2.67 -4.22 6.48
C VAL A 493 -2.76 -5.12 5.26
N MET A 494 -1.63 -5.39 4.62
CA MET A 494 -1.56 -6.39 3.55
C MET A 494 -1.62 -7.79 4.17
N LEU A 495 -2.51 -8.64 3.67
CA LEU A 495 -2.57 -10.06 4.06
C LEU A 495 -3.19 -10.88 2.93
N ASN A 496 -2.43 -11.83 2.38
CA ASN A 496 -2.95 -12.74 1.36
C ASN A 496 -3.08 -14.17 1.90
N ILE A 497 -4.24 -14.47 2.47
CA ILE A 497 -4.58 -15.78 3.04
C ILE A 497 -4.53 -16.94 2.01
N SER A 498 -4.62 -16.64 0.71
CA SER A 498 -4.55 -17.67 -0.33
C SER A 498 -3.12 -18.11 -0.68
N GLN A 499 -2.09 -17.37 -0.25
CA GLN A 499 -0.70 -17.72 -0.49
C GLN A 499 -0.12 -18.52 0.69
N GLY A 500 0.56 -19.63 0.37
CA GLY A 500 1.29 -20.41 1.36
C GLY A 500 2.39 -19.59 2.03
N GLY A 501 2.45 -19.62 3.36
CA GLY A 501 3.45 -18.90 4.17
C GLY A 501 2.89 -17.76 5.04
N GLU A 502 1.68 -17.28 4.75
CA GLU A 502 1.05 -16.15 5.47
C GLU A 502 0.30 -16.56 6.75
N GLU A 503 0.23 -17.86 7.06
CA GLU A 503 -0.48 -18.38 8.24
C GLU A 503 0.08 -17.81 9.56
N GLY A 504 1.40 -17.60 9.63
CA GLY A 504 2.03 -16.97 10.79
C GLY A 504 1.60 -15.51 10.99
N ARG A 505 1.44 -14.76 9.89
CA ARG A 505 1.00 -13.36 9.91
C ARG A 505 -0.48 -13.26 10.32
N LEU A 506 -1.34 -14.13 9.78
CA LEU A 506 -2.73 -14.22 10.21
C LEU A 506 -2.81 -14.52 11.73
N ASP A 507 -2.06 -15.51 12.20
CA ASP A 507 -2.07 -15.90 13.61
C ASP A 507 -1.60 -14.77 14.54
N GLN A 508 -0.60 -13.99 14.12
CA GLN A 508 -0.15 -12.78 14.81
C GLN A 508 -1.24 -11.70 14.85
N LEU A 509 -1.87 -11.41 13.70
CA LEU A 509 -2.95 -10.43 13.63
C LEU A 509 -4.12 -10.85 14.53
N VAL A 510 -4.55 -12.12 14.47
CA VAL A 510 -5.62 -12.62 15.36
C VAL A 510 -5.24 -12.40 16.83
N ARG A 511 -4.02 -12.74 17.23
CA ARG A 511 -3.54 -12.57 18.62
C ARG A 511 -3.58 -11.12 19.09
N ASP A 512 -3.27 -10.18 18.21
CA ASP A 512 -3.13 -8.76 18.58
C ASP A 512 -4.50 -8.04 18.67
N HIS A 513 -5.62 -8.70 18.32
CA HIS A 513 -6.98 -8.15 18.35
C HIS A 513 -7.90 -8.86 19.36
N HIS A 514 -9.06 -8.27 19.66
CA HIS A 514 -10.05 -8.83 20.59
C HIS A 514 -11.22 -9.53 19.87
N LEU A 515 -11.44 -9.21 18.60
CA LEU A 515 -12.49 -9.79 17.75
C LEU A 515 -12.01 -9.87 16.31
N VAL A 516 -12.37 -10.95 15.61
CA VAL A 516 -12.13 -11.11 14.17
C VAL A 516 -13.46 -11.13 13.41
N ILE A 517 -13.57 -10.34 12.35
CA ILE A 517 -14.69 -10.37 11.43
C ILE A 517 -14.18 -10.92 10.09
N SER A 518 -14.73 -12.06 9.65
CA SER A 518 -14.37 -12.67 8.37
C SER A 518 -15.40 -12.34 7.29
N MET A 519 -15.00 -11.43 6.39
CA MET A 519 -15.73 -11.05 5.17
C MET A 519 -15.11 -11.70 3.91
N LEU A 520 -14.36 -12.78 4.10
CA LEU A 520 -13.72 -13.58 3.06
C LEU A 520 -14.72 -14.57 2.40
N PRO A 521 -14.35 -15.20 1.27
CA PRO A 521 -15.06 -16.38 0.79
C PRO A 521 -15.19 -17.46 1.87
N TYR A 522 -16.35 -18.11 1.93
CA TYR A 522 -16.72 -19.00 3.05
C TYR A 522 -15.79 -20.21 3.23
N SER A 523 -15.05 -20.60 2.19
CA SER A 523 -14.06 -21.68 2.25
C SER A 523 -12.89 -21.36 3.20
N PHE A 524 -12.63 -20.09 3.50
CA PHE A 524 -11.56 -19.71 4.42
C PHE A 524 -11.99 -19.66 5.89
N HIS A 525 -13.30 -19.68 6.19
CA HIS A 525 -13.81 -19.52 7.55
C HIS A 525 -13.33 -20.60 8.52
N PRO A 526 -13.29 -21.91 8.17
CA PRO A 526 -12.78 -22.94 9.08
C PRO A 526 -11.33 -22.70 9.49
N MET A 527 -10.50 -22.22 8.56
CA MET A 527 -9.10 -21.90 8.84
C MET A 527 -8.99 -20.70 9.78
N VAL A 528 -9.72 -19.61 9.52
CA VAL A 528 -9.76 -18.43 10.41
C VAL A 528 -10.26 -18.81 11.80
N ALA A 529 -11.34 -19.60 11.88
CA ALA A 529 -11.92 -20.08 13.13
C ALA A 529 -10.91 -20.89 13.96
N ARG A 530 -10.09 -21.74 13.33
CA ARG A 530 -9.01 -22.48 14.04
C ARG A 530 -7.99 -21.54 14.68
N HIS A 531 -7.61 -20.45 14.01
CA HIS A 531 -6.73 -19.43 14.63
C HIS A 531 -7.40 -18.71 15.79
N CYS A 532 -8.67 -18.32 15.62
CA CYS A 532 -9.47 -17.70 16.67
C CYS A 532 -9.58 -18.61 17.91
N ILE A 533 -9.89 -19.89 17.73
CA ILE A 533 -9.95 -20.91 18.80
C ILE A 533 -8.59 -21.02 19.50
N ARG A 534 -7.49 -21.17 18.74
CA ARG A 534 -6.13 -21.29 19.28
C ARG A 534 -5.72 -20.07 20.12
N ARG A 535 -6.13 -18.87 19.69
CA ARG A 535 -5.81 -17.59 20.35
C ARG A 535 -6.86 -17.14 21.36
N LYS A 536 -7.97 -17.88 21.50
CA LYS A 536 -9.12 -17.55 22.35
C LYS A 536 -9.73 -16.18 22.00
N ILE A 537 -9.84 -15.90 20.71
CA ILE A 537 -10.42 -14.65 20.17
C ILE A 537 -11.78 -14.96 19.56
N ASN A 538 -12.77 -14.09 19.80
CA ASN A 538 -14.11 -14.25 19.24
C ASN A 538 -14.11 -14.00 17.72
N MET A 539 -15.14 -14.48 17.03
CA MET A 539 -15.27 -14.33 15.58
C MET A 539 -16.70 -13.99 15.16
N VAL A 540 -16.86 -13.20 14.10
CA VAL A 540 -18.14 -12.96 13.40
C VAL A 540 -17.98 -13.20 11.91
N THR A 541 -19.00 -13.76 11.26
CA THR A 541 -19.10 -13.82 9.80
C THR A 541 -20.55 -13.72 9.32
N ALA A 542 -20.72 -13.17 8.12
CA ALA A 542 -22.00 -13.08 7.42
C ALA A 542 -22.38 -14.34 6.62
N SER A 543 -21.60 -15.43 6.75
CA SER A 543 -21.78 -16.65 5.95
C SER A 543 -22.48 -17.77 6.70
N TYR A 544 -23.09 -18.67 5.92
CA TYR A 544 -23.68 -19.93 6.37
C TYR A 544 -22.77 -20.72 7.31
N LEU A 545 -23.37 -21.39 8.30
CA LEU A 545 -22.70 -22.35 9.15
C LEU A 545 -22.45 -23.66 8.38
N SER A 546 -21.29 -23.76 7.73
CA SER A 546 -20.90 -24.96 6.98
C SER A 546 -20.73 -26.18 7.89
N PRO A 547 -20.81 -27.42 7.37
CA PRO A 547 -20.53 -28.62 8.15
C PRO A 547 -19.14 -28.61 8.80
N GLU A 548 -18.14 -28.07 8.11
CA GLU A 548 -16.77 -27.93 8.65
C GLU A 548 -16.68 -26.86 9.75
N MET A 549 -17.48 -25.78 9.68
CA MET A 549 -17.59 -24.84 10.80
C MET A 549 -18.33 -25.47 11.99
N LYS A 550 -19.41 -26.21 11.74
CA LYS A 550 -20.20 -26.88 12.78
C LYS A 550 -19.38 -27.91 13.56
N SER A 551 -18.42 -28.59 12.92
CA SER A 551 -17.52 -29.53 13.60
C SER A 551 -16.57 -28.86 14.60
N LEU A 552 -16.44 -27.53 14.57
CA LEU A 552 -15.64 -26.76 15.51
C LEU A 552 -16.42 -26.35 16.78
N GLN A 553 -17.68 -26.77 16.93
CA GLN A 553 -18.55 -26.44 18.07
C GLN A 553 -17.87 -26.64 19.43
N GLN A 554 -17.48 -27.87 19.70
CA GLN A 554 -16.89 -28.26 20.98
C GLN A 554 -15.57 -27.51 21.22
N SER A 555 -14.71 -27.39 20.21
CA SER A 555 -13.44 -26.68 20.32
C SER A 555 -13.63 -25.18 20.65
N ALA A 556 -14.66 -24.53 20.11
CA ALA A 556 -14.97 -23.14 20.41
C ALA A 556 -15.53 -22.95 21.84
N GLU A 557 -16.35 -23.90 22.31
CA GLU A 557 -16.85 -23.94 23.70
C GLU A 557 -15.71 -24.13 24.70
N GLU A 558 -14.81 -25.10 24.46
CA GLU A 558 -13.64 -25.38 25.29
C GLU A 558 -12.65 -24.21 25.32
N ALA A 559 -12.51 -23.49 24.21
CA ALA A 559 -11.71 -22.26 24.15
C ALA A 559 -12.36 -21.06 24.86
N GLY A 560 -13.65 -21.16 25.21
CA GLY A 560 -14.42 -20.09 25.87
C GLY A 560 -14.76 -18.92 24.96
N ILE A 561 -14.79 -19.13 23.65
CA ILE A 561 -15.07 -18.08 22.65
C ILE A 561 -16.46 -18.21 22.05
N THR A 562 -16.89 -17.11 21.45
CA THR A 562 -18.14 -16.99 20.69
C THR A 562 -17.80 -16.80 19.22
N ILE A 563 -18.35 -17.64 18.36
CA ILE A 563 -18.25 -17.52 16.91
C ILE A 563 -19.66 -17.32 16.36
N VAL A 564 -19.99 -16.11 15.93
CA VAL A 564 -21.29 -15.79 15.33
C VAL A 564 -21.21 -15.98 13.82
N ASN A 565 -22.08 -16.85 13.30
CA ASN A 565 -22.30 -17.08 11.88
C ASN A 565 -23.60 -16.43 11.44
N GLU A 566 -23.83 -16.43 10.12
CA GLU A 566 -25.13 -16.09 9.54
C GLU A 566 -25.64 -14.69 9.95
N MET A 567 -24.74 -13.72 10.16
CA MET A 567 -25.10 -12.33 10.45
C MET A 567 -24.96 -11.42 9.23
N GLY A 568 -25.65 -11.76 8.15
CA GLY A 568 -25.77 -10.95 6.93
C GLY A 568 -27.23 -10.62 6.59
N LEU A 569 -27.53 -10.62 5.29
CA LEU A 569 -28.89 -10.45 4.75
C LEU A 569 -29.63 -11.79 4.68
N ASP A 570 -29.07 -12.71 3.91
CA ASP A 570 -29.56 -14.07 3.64
C ASP A 570 -28.30 -14.95 3.45
N PRO A 571 -27.80 -15.58 4.54
CA PRO A 571 -28.44 -15.75 5.84
C PRO A 571 -28.20 -14.59 6.82
N GLY A 572 -29.23 -14.21 7.56
CA GLY A 572 -29.19 -13.29 8.70
C GLY A 572 -30.52 -12.58 8.97
N ILE A 573 -30.78 -11.46 8.29
CA ILE A 573 -32.05 -10.72 8.42
C ILE A 573 -33.25 -11.63 8.14
N ASP A 574 -33.14 -12.53 7.17
CA ASP A 574 -34.19 -13.52 6.89
C ASP A 574 -34.49 -14.42 8.11
N HIS A 575 -33.46 -14.94 8.79
CA HIS A 575 -33.61 -15.74 10.03
C HIS A 575 -34.25 -14.93 11.15
N MET A 576 -33.75 -13.71 11.37
CA MET A 576 -34.22 -12.84 12.43
C MET A 576 -35.71 -12.51 12.27
N LEU A 577 -36.13 -12.15 11.05
CA LEU A 577 -37.54 -11.84 10.74
C LEU A 577 -38.43 -13.08 10.78
N ALA A 578 -37.93 -14.23 10.32
CA ALA A 578 -38.65 -15.49 10.42
C ALA A 578 -38.92 -15.85 11.88
N MET A 579 -37.89 -15.84 12.72
CA MET A 579 -38.01 -16.21 14.14
C MET A 579 -38.82 -15.20 14.94
N GLU A 580 -38.72 -13.89 14.68
CA GLU A 580 -39.60 -12.88 15.31
C GLU A 580 -41.08 -13.20 15.04
N CYS A 581 -41.42 -13.59 13.81
CA CYS A 581 -42.79 -13.96 13.44
C CYS A 581 -43.23 -15.30 14.05
N ILE A 582 -42.38 -16.32 13.99
CA ILE A 582 -42.68 -17.67 14.49
C ILE A 582 -42.82 -17.67 16.02
N ASP A 583 -41.93 -16.99 16.74
CA ASP A 583 -42.00 -16.91 18.21
C ASP A 583 -43.22 -16.11 18.68
N GLN A 584 -43.60 -15.07 17.93
CA GLN A 584 -44.85 -14.35 18.20
C GLN A 584 -46.07 -15.26 17.96
N ALA A 585 -46.11 -15.99 16.84
CA ALA A 585 -47.18 -16.94 16.55
C ALA A 585 -47.35 -17.99 17.65
N ARG A 586 -46.23 -18.56 18.14
CA ARG A 586 -46.25 -19.49 19.28
C ARG A 586 -46.78 -18.86 20.56
N THR A 587 -46.39 -17.61 20.83
CA THR A 587 -46.89 -16.85 22.00
C THR A 587 -48.40 -16.65 21.92
N ASP A 588 -48.92 -16.44 20.71
CA ASP A 588 -50.34 -16.27 20.43
C ASP A 588 -51.10 -17.62 20.31
N GLY A 589 -50.42 -18.75 20.53
CA GLY A 589 -51.00 -20.10 20.45
C GLY A 589 -51.26 -20.61 19.02
N CYS A 590 -50.74 -19.92 18.00
CA CYS A 590 -50.90 -20.29 16.61
C CYS A 590 -49.93 -21.42 16.21
N THR A 591 -50.35 -22.26 15.27
CA THR A 591 -49.49 -23.26 14.62
C THR A 591 -49.00 -22.73 13.28
N VAL A 592 -47.71 -22.92 12.95
CA VAL A 592 -47.16 -22.51 11.65
C VAL A 592 -47.40 -23.63 10.65
N GLU A 593 -48.29 -23.41 9.67
CA GLU A 593 -48.63 -24.39 8.64
C GLU A 593 -47.75 -24.25 7.38
N SER A 594 -47.27 -23.03 7.07
CA SER A 594 -46.38 -22.83 5.92
C SER A 594 -45.36 -21.71 6.15
N TYR A 595 -44.19 -21.85 5.52
CA TYR A 595 -43.16 -20.82 5.47
C TYR A 595 -42.55 -20.74 4.06
N SER A 596 -42.56 -19.54 3.50
CA SER A 596 -41.92 -19.20 2.24
C SER A 596 -41.04 -17.97 2.42
N SER A 597 -39.80 -18.01 1.94
CA SER A 597 -38.87 -16.88 2.05
C SER A 597 -38.10 -16.67 0.75
N PHE A 598 -38.24 -15.49 0.18
CA PHE A 598 -37.62 -15.13 -1.10
C PHE A 598 -36.84 -13.83 -0.96
N CYS A 599 -35.56 -13.87 -1.34
CA CYS A 599 -34.66 -12.74 -1.24
C CYS A 599 -33.93 -12.47 -2.57
N GLY A 600 -33.73 -11.20 -2.92
CA GLY A 600 -32.98 -10.80 -4.10
C GLY A 600 -32.24 -9.49 -3.90
N GLY A 601 -30.94 -9.50 -4.17
CA GLY A 601 -30.16 -8.29 -4.43
C GLY A 601 -30.13 -8.02 -5.93
N LEU A 602 -30.70 -6.90 -6.35
CA LEU A 602 -30.99 -6.55 -7.73
C LEU A 602 -30.51 -5.12 -8.02
N PRO A 603 -30.31 -4.71 -9.27
CA PRO A 603 -30.29 -3.29 -9.57
C PRO A 603 -31.63 -2.65 -9.22
N ALA A 604 -31.61 -1.37 -8.84
CA ALA A 604 -32.84 -0.58 -8.79
C ALA A 604 -33.53 -0.64 -10.17
N PRO A 605 -34.88 -0.59 -10.25
CA PRO A 605 -35.60 -0.78 -11.51
C PRO A 605 -35.06 0.07 -12.67
N GLU A 606 -34.75 1.34 -12.40
CA GLU A 606 -34.17 2.30 -13.34
C GLU A 606 -32.75 1.95 -13.82
N CYS A 607 -32.03 1.07 -13.12
CA CYS A 607 -30.67 0.62 -13.43
C CYS A 607 -30.62 -0.82 -13.97
N SER A 608 -31.79 -1.43 -14.21
CA SER A 608 -31.92 -2.83 -14.62
C SER A 608 -31.81 -3.06 -16.13
N ASP A 609 -31.57 -2.02 -16.94
CA ASP A 609 -31.57 -2.13 -18.40
C ASP A 609 -30.30 -2.80 -18.95
N ASN A 610 -30.28 -4.12 -18.86
CA ASN A 610 -29.30 -4.99 -19.49
C ASN A 610 -29.92 -6.37 -19.78
N PRO A 611 -29.28 -7.23 -20.60
CA PRO A 611 -29.89 -8.50 -21.03
C PRO A 611 -30.30 -9.43 -19.88
N LEU A 612 -29.55 -9.44 -18.76
CA LEU A 612 -29.88 -10.25 -17.58
C LEU A 612 -30.77 -9.52 -16.59
N ARG A 613 -31.01 -8.22 -16.78
CA ARG A 613 -31.61 -7.33 -15.78
C ARG A 613 -30.92 -7.43 -14.42
N TYR A 614 -29.61 -7.64 -14.43
CA TYR A 614 -28.84 -7.92 -13.23
C TYR A 614 -27.49 -7.20 -13.25
N LYS A 615 -27.01 -6.82 -12.07
CA LYS A 615 -25.66 -6.26 -11.86
C LYS A 615 -25.06 -6.82 -10.59
N PHE A 616 -23.76 -7.05 -10.58
CA PHE A 616 -23.09 -7.70 -9.46
C PHE A 616 -22.83 -6.71 -8.32
N SER A 617 -23.58 -6.85 -7.21
CA SER A 617 -23.34 -6.13 -5.95
C SER A 617 -22.60 -6.96 -4.89
N TRP A 618 -22.33 -8.23 -5.21
CA TRP A 618 -21.60 -9.21 -4.40
C TRP A 618 -20.96 -10.26 -5.31
N SER A 619 -20.31 -11.27 -4.73
CA SER A 619 -19.50 -12.28 -5.45
C SER A 619 -20.18 -12.83 -6.73
N PRO A 620 -19.67 -12.49 -7.94
CA PRO A 620 -20.26 -12.93 -9.20
C PRO A 620 -20.25 -14.46 -9.36
N LEU A 621 -19.19 -15.12 -8.88
CA LEU A 621 -19.07 -16.57 -8.90
C LEU A 621 -20.20 -17.24 -8.11
N GLY A 622 -20.55 -16.69 -6.94
CA GLY A 622 -21.63 -17.20 -6.11
C GLY A 622 -23.01 -17.06 -6.77
N VAL A 623 -23.24 -15.97 -7.50
CA VAL A 623 -24.48 -15.74 -8.27
C VAL A 623 -24.66 -16.82 -9.32
N LEU A 624 -23.61 -17.10 -10.11
CA LEU A 624 -23.66 -18.07 -11.21
C LEU A 624 -23.75 -19.51 -10.70
N MET A 625 -23.01 -19.88 -9.66
CA MET A 625 -23.12 -21.23 -9.07
C MET A 625 -24.52 -21.53 -8.52
N ASN A 626 -25.23 -20.50 -8.04
CA ASN A 626 -26.57 -20.67 -7.50
C ASN A 626 -27.59 -21.08 -8.57
N THR A 627 -27.33 -20.85 -9.87
CA THR A 627 -28.27 -21.24 -10.95
C THR A 627 -28.18 -22.71 -11.34
N VAL A 628 -27.13 -23.42 -10.90
CA VAL A 628 -26.92 -24.86 -11.19
C VAL A 628 -26.87 -25.72 -9.93
N SER A 629 -27.05 -25.11 -8.76
CA SER A 629 -27.05 -25.81 -7.47
C SER A 629 -28.31 -26.67 -7.30
N GLN A 630 -28.23 -27.71 -6.46
CA GLN A 630 -29.39 -28.49 -6.06
C GLN A 630 -30.39 -27.61 -5.27
N ALA A 631 -31.68 -27.90 -5.40
CA ALA A 631 -32.72 -27.36 -4.54
C ALA A 631 -33.57 -28.48 -3.90
N ILE A 632 -33.77 -28.44 -2.58
CA ILE A 632 -34.63 -29.37 -1.83
C ILE A 632 -35.56 -28.55 -0.94
N TYR A 633 -36.87 -28.77 -1.03
CA TYR A 633 -37.86 -28.05 -0.23
C TYR A 633 -39.11 -28.88 0.03
N ILE A 634 -39.96 -28.42 0.95
CA ILE A 634 -41.24 -29.07 1.25
C ILE A 634 -42.35 -28.22 0.60
N LYS A 635 -43.25 -28.86 -0.13
CA LYS A 635 -44.45 -28.23 -0.67
C LYS A 635 -45.61 -29.21 -0.60
N ASP A 636 -46.71 -28.79 0.02
CA ASP A 636 -47.93 -29.60 0.16
C ASP A 636 -47.64 -31.00 0.75
N HIS A 637 -46.82 -31.04 1.83
CA HIS A 637 -46.29 -32.22 2.52
C HIS A 637 -45.32 -33.10 1.70
N GLN A 638 -44.98 -32.73 0.47
CA GLN A 638 -44.06 -33.48 -0.38
C GLN A 638 -42.68 -32.84 -0.38
N VAL A 639 -41.65 -33.66 -0.24
CA VAL A 639 -40.27 -33.24 -0.48
C VAL A 639 -40.06 -33.16 -1.99
N VAL A 640 -39.79 -31.95 -2.48
CA VAL A 640 -39.44 -31.70 -3.86
C VAL A 640 -37.92 -31.56 -3.96
N GLU A 641 -37.32 -32.36 -4.82
CA GLU A 641 -35.88 -32.35 -5.08
C GLU A 641 -35.60 -32.03 -6.54
N ILE A 642 -34.77 -31.00 -6.75
CA ILE A 642 -34.28 -30.59 -8.05
C ILE A 642 -32.77 -30.81 -8.06
N PRO A 643 -32.25 -31.73 -8.90
CA PRO A 643 -30.83 -32.07 -8.90
C PRO A 643 -29.96 -30.89 -9.39
N ALA A 644 -28.70 -30.90 -9.01
CA ALA A 644 -27.71 -29.97 -9.55
C ALA A 644 -27.48 -30.22 -11.07
N GLY A 645 -27.01 -29.21 -11.79
CA GLY A 645 -26.59 -29.35 -13.19
C GLY A 645 -27.56 -28.81 -14.25
N GLY A 646 -28.61 -28.08 -13.85
CA GLY A 646 -29.28 -27.15 -14.77
C GLY A 646 -30.81 -27.12 -14.80
N SER A 647 -31.48 -28.14 -14.24
CA SER A 647 -32.94 -28.19 -14.17
C SER A 647 -33.57 -27.13 -13.26
N LEU A 648 -32.77 -26.51 -12.38
CA LEU A 648 -33.23 -25.48 -11.45
C LEU A 648 -33.89 -24.28 -12.14
N MET A 649 -33.37 -23.85 -13.29
CA MET A 649 -33.94 -22.71 -14.03
C MET A 649 -35.31 -23.05 -14.64
N GLU A 650 -35.69 -24.32 -14.73
CA GLU A 650 -37.02 -24.74 -15.21
C GLU A 650 -38.08 -24.65 -14.10
N ALA A 651 -37.67 -24.57 -12.84
CA ALA A 651 -38.55 -24.44 -11.67
C ALA A 651 -38.86 -22.97 -11.28
N GLY A 652 -38.50 -22.02 -12.13
CA GLY A 652 -38.78 -20.60 -11.94
C GLY A 652 -40.28 -20.29 -11.99
N VAL A 653 -40.75 -19.42 -11.09
CA VAL A 653 -42.14 -18.96 -11.05
C VAL A 653 -42.23 -17.43 -11.02
N PRO A 654 -43.27 -16.81 -11.61
CA PRO A 654 -43.56 -15.38 -11.42
C PRO A 654 -43.81 -15.03 -9.96
N MET A 655 -43.45 -13.81 -9.56
CA MET A 655 -43.52 -13.34 -8.17
C MET A 655 -44.26 -11.99 -8.10
N ASP A 656 -45.59 -12.04 -8.02
CA ASP A 656 -46.46 -10.87 -8.21
C ASP A 656 -46.88 -10.17 -6.90
N PHE A 657 -46.21 -10.46 -5.77
CA PHE A 657 -46.57 -9.93 -4.45
C PHE A 657 -46.25 -8.44 -4.25
N LEU A 658 -45.48 -7.84 -5.16
CA LEU A 658 -45.28 -6.38 -5.25
C LEU A 658 -45.59 -5.90 -6.67
N PRO A 659 -46.80 -5.36 -6.94
CA PRO A 659 -47.24 -5.02 -8.30
C PRO A 659 -46.34 -4.06 -9.10
N GLY A 660 -45.53 -3.24 -8.41
CA GLY A 660 -44.58 -2.33 -9.03
C GLY A 660 -43.29 -3.00 -9.56
N PHE A 661 -43.07 -4.28 -9.27
CA PHE A 661 -41.88 -5.02 -9.69
C PHE A 661 -42.26 -6.24 -10.52
N ASN A 662 -41.55 -6.44 -11.64
CA ASN A 662 -41.74 -7.60 -12.51
C ASN A 662 -40.75 -8.71 -12.13
N LEU A 663 -41.05 -9.44 -11.07
CA LEU A 663 -40.15 -10.41 -10.44
C LEU A 663 -40.46 -11.85 -10.87
N GLU A 664 -39.42 -12.67 -10.81
CA GLU A 664 -39.48 -14.13 -10.89
C GLU A 664 -38.61 -14.71 -9.75
N GLY A 665 -38.90 -15.92 -9.32
CA GLY A 665 -38.14 -16.58 -8.27
C GLY A 665 -37.98 -18.07 -8.49
N PHE A 666 -36.89 -18.61 -7.95
CA PHE A 666 -36.57 -20.04 -8.00
C PHE A 666 -36.06 -20.50 -6.63
N PRO A 667 -36.32 -21.76 -6.22
CA PRO A 667 -35.86 -22.27 -4.92
C PRO A 667 -34.33 -22.32 -4.87
N ASN A 668 -33.74 -22.24 -3.68
CA ASN A 668 -32.29 -22.32 -3.52
C ASN A 668 -31.86 -23.26 -2.39
N ARG A 669 -30.79 -24.02 -2.63
CA ARG A 669 -30.18 -24.92 -1.63
C ARG A 669 -31.21 -25.85 -0.99
N ASP A 670 -31.03 -26.16 0.29
CA ASP A 670 -31.86 -27.12 1.01
C ASP A 670 -32.65 -26.39 2.10
N SER A 671 -33.95 -26.24 1.87
CA SER A 671 -34.89 -25.60 2.78
C SER A 671 -35.33 -26.53 3.92
N THR A 672 -35.22 -27.85 3.73
CA THR A 672 -35.67 -28.83 4.74
C THR A 672 -34.88 -28.72 6.05
N LYS A 673 -33.64 -28.26 5.95
CA LYS A 673 -32.74 -28.01 7.10
C LYS A 673 -33.23 -26.95 8.09
N TYR A 674 -34.20 -26.12 7.71
CA TYR A 674 -34.74 -25.07 8.59
C TYR A 674 -35.92 -25.54 9.44
N ALA A 675 -36.50 -26.71 9.17
CA ALA A 675 -37.66 -27.21 9.91
C ALA A 675 -37.39 -27.34 11.41
N GLU A 676 -36.26 -27.96 11.78
CA GLU A 676 -35.87 -28.14 13.18
C GLU A 676 -35.36 -26.83 13.84
N PRO A 677 -34.41 -26.06 13.26
CA PRO A 677 -33.93 -24.81 13.86
C PRO A 677 -35.03 -23.76 14.08
N TYR A 678 -36.01 -23.70 13.17
CA TYR A 678 -37.17 -22.82 13.32
C TYR A 678 -38.28 -23.44 14.17
N GLY A 679 -38.25 -24.74 14.45
CA GLY A 679 -39.27 -25.50 15.17
C GLY A 679 -40.64 -25.48 14.47
N ILE A 680 -40.65 -25.75 13.17
CA ILE A 680 -41.82 -25.79 12.28
C ILE A 680 -41.86 -27.12 11.50
N GLN A 681 -41.53 -28.23 12.16
CA GLN A 681 -41.44 -29.56 11.55
C GLN A 681 -42.75 -30.04 10.93
N ASP A 682 -43.88 -29.57 11.47
CA ASP A 682 -45.23 -29.92 11.00
C ASP A 682 -45.72 -29.04 9.83
N ALA A 683 -44.93 -28.02 9.43
CA ALA A 683 -45.31 -27.15 8.31
C ALA A 683 -45.37 -27.96 7.01
N HIS A 684 -46.52 -27.87 6.32
CA HIS A 684 -46.76 -28.56 5.07
C HIS A 684 -45.99 -27.94 3.89
N THR A 685 -45.53 -26.69 4.02
CA THR A 685 -44.72 -26.00 3.02
C THR A 685 -43.56 -25.28 3.71
N LEU A 686 -42.34 -25.54 3.24
CA LEU A 686 -41.10 -24.93 3.71
C LEU A 686 -40.17 -24.71 2.51
N ILE A 687 -40.14 -23.49 2.01
CA ILE A 687 -39.37 -23.11 0.82
C ILE A 687 -38.59 -21.81 1.04
N ARG A 688 -37.32 -21.84 0.67
CA ARG A 688 -36.47 -20.65 0.53
C ARG A 688 -36.06 -20.52 -0.94
N GLY A 689 -35.95 -19.29 -1.40
CA GLY A 689 -35.63 -19.03 -2.80
C GLY A 689 -35.03 -17.67 -3.08
N THR A 690 -34.65 -17.50 -4.32
CA THR A 690 -33.97 -16.31 -4.83
C THR A 690 -34.89 -15.53 -5.76
N LEU A 691 -34.95 -14.22 -5.61
CA LEU A 691 -35.68 -13.30 -6.51
C LEU A 691 -34.76 -12.74 -7.60
N ARG A 692 -35.31 -12.62 -8.81
CA ARG A 692 -34.72 -11.95 -9.97
C ARG A 692 -35.78 -11.15 -10.72
N TYR A 693 -35.35 -10.26 -11.61
CA TYR A 693 -36.28 -9.66 -12.57
C TYR A 693 -36.60 -10.67 -13.67
N LYS A 694 -37.82 -10.57 -14.20
CA LYS A 694 -38.32 -11.43 -15.27
C LYS A 694 -37.35 -11.52 -16.46
N GLY A 695 -37.07 -12.74 -16.90
CA GLY A 695 -36.18 -13.04 -18.03
C GLY A 695 -34.75 -13.42 -17.65
N PHE A 696 -34.35 -13.23 -16.39
CA PHE A 696 -33.05 -13.70 -15.90
C PHE A 696 -32.94 -15.23 -15.98
N ILE A 697 -33.97 -15.94 -15.51
CA ILE A 697 -34.06 -17.40 -15.49
C ILE A 697 -33.99 -17.94 -16.92
N ASP A 698 -34.72 -17.33 -17.85
CA ASP A 698 -34.72 -17.74 -19.26
C ASP A 698 -33.35 -17.52 -19.92
N ALA A 699 -32.71 -16.39 -19.64
CA ALA A 699 -31.35 -16.12 -20.10
C ALA A 699 -30.34 -17.12 -19.53
N MET A 700 -30.35 -17.35 -18.21
CA MET A 700 -29.44 -18.27 -17.53
C MET A 700 -29.62 -19.72 -17.98
N SER A 701 -30.85 -20.14 -18.32
CA SER A 701 -31.10 -21.44 -18.96
C SER A 701 -30.29 -21.61 -20.25
N GLY A 702 -30.09 -20.54 -21.04
CA GLY A 702 -29.22 -20.54 -22.21
C GLY A 702 -27.75 -20.79 -21.88
N PHE A 703 -27.21 -20.11 -20.85
CA PHE A 703 -25.83 -20.30 -20.39
C PHE A 703 -25.58 -21.74 -19.90
N VAL A 704 -26.52 -22.30 -19.15
CA VAL A 704 -26.47 -23.68 -18.66
C VAL A 704 -26.48 -24.67 -19.82
N LYS A 705 -27.39 -24.51 -20.79
CA LYS A 705 -27.49 -25.39 -21.98
C LYS A 705 -26.24 -25.38 -22.86
N LEU A 706 -25.44 -24.32 -22.80
CA LEU A 706 -24.18 -24.19 -23.53
C LEU A 706 -22.95 -24.67 -22.75
N GLY A 707 -23.11 -25.21 -21.53
CA GLY A 707 -21.98 -25.66 -20.71
C GLY A 707 -21.12 -24.51 -20.16
N LEU A 708 -21.66 -23.29 -20.08
CA LEU A 708 -20.88 -22.12 -19.63
C LEU A 708 -20.81 -22.00 -18.11
N ILE A 709 -21.74 -22.62 -17.38
CA ILE A 709 -21.76 -22.65 -15.91
C ILE A 709 -21.11 -23.96 -15.43
N ASP A 710 -19.87 -24.17 -15.84
CA ASP A 710 -19.11 -25.41 -15.60
C ASP A 710 -17.78 -25.13 -14.88
N SER A 711 -17.47 -25.96 -13.89
CA SER A 711 -16.21 -25.93 -13.15
C SER A 711 -15.09 -26.73 -13.80
N GLU A 712 -15.31 -27.31 -14.98
CA GLU A 712 -14.26 -27.99 -15.75
C GLU A 712 -13.12 -27.05 -16.19
N THR A 713 -11.92 -27.64 -16.29
CA THR A 713 -10.69 -26.98 -16.73
C THR A 713 -10.42 -27.27 -18.20
N THR A 714 -10.00 -26.28 -19.00
CA THR A 714 -9.58 -26.49 -20.39
C THR A 714 -8.32 -25.68 -20.75
N SER A 715 -7.50 -26.23 -21.65
CA SER A 715 -6.25 -25.61 -22.11
C SER A 715 -6.47 -24.26 -22.81
N LEU A 716 -7.65 -24.07 -23.42
CA LEU A 716 -8.07 -22.82 -24.09
C LEU A 716 -8.06 -21.61 -23.15
N LEU A 717 -8.25 -21.83 -21.85
CA LEU A 717 -8.25 -20.76 -20.84
C LEU A 717 -6.85 -20.25 -20.53
N GLN A 718 -5.79 -21.01 -20.83
CA GLN A 718 -4.41 -20.57 -20.60
C GLN A 718 -3.87 -19.76 -21.78
N THR A 719 -4.27 -20.12 -23.00
CA THR A 719 -3.86 -19.47 -24.25
C THR A 719 -4.57 -18.15 -24.50
N GLY A 720 -5.76 -17.95 -23.92
CA GLY A 720 -6.61 -16.79 -24.21
C GLY A 720 -7.29 -16.91 -25.57
N SER A 721 -7.65 -18.14 -25.95
CA SER A 721 -8.30 -18.48 -27.21
C SER A 721 -9.59 -17.68 -27.47
N PRO A 722 -10.03 -17.56 -28.74
CA PRO A 722 -11.30 -16.93 -29.10
C PRO A 722 -12.49 -17.55 -28.36
N ARG A 723 -13.46 -16.73 -27.95
CA ARG A 723 -14.68 -17.16 -27.22
C ARG A 723 -15.50 -18.19 -28.02
N ARG A 724 -15.55 -18.02 -29.33
CA ARG A 724 -16.16 -18.97 -30.27
C ARG A 724 -15.55 -20.37 -30.18
N GLU A 725 -14.22 -20.47 -30.07
CA GLU A 725 -13.51 -21.75 -29.94
C GLU A 725 -13.91 -22.48 -28.65
N LEU A 726 -14.02 -21.73 -27.55
CA LEU A 726 -14.49 -22.26 -26.26
C LEU A 726 -15.93 -22.78 -26.38
N LEU A 727 -16.83 -22.02 -26.99
CA LEU A 727 -18.22 -22.44 -27.18
C LEU A 727 -18.36 -23.67 -28.09
N CYS A 728 -17.62 -23.73 -29.21
CA CYS A 728 -17.59 -24.92 -30.06
C CYS A 728 -17.13 -26.15 -29.26
N THR A 729 -16.10 -25.99 -28.43
CA THR A 729 -15.58 -27.06 -27.57
C THR A 729 -16.63 -27.53 -26.56
N GLN A 730 -17.30 -26.60 -25.87
CA GLN A 730 -18.36 -26.92 -24.90
C GLN A 730 -19.58 -27.59 -25.54
N MET A 731 -19.94 -27.20 -26.76
CA MET A 731 -21.02 -27.82 -27.53
C MET A 731 -20.63 -29.16 -28.19
N GLY A 732 -19.34 -29.51 -28.20
CA GLY A 732 -18.81 -30.70 -28.86
C GLY A 732 -18.84 -30.63 -30.39
N VAL A 733 -18.68 -29.43 -30.98
CA VAL A 733 -18.69 -29.20 -32.43
C VAL A 733 -17.34 -28.72 -32.95
N ALA A 734 -17.12 -28.81 -34.26
CA ALA A 734 -15.86 -28.41 -34.88
C ALA A 734 -15.60 -26.90 -34.73
N THR A 735 -14.36 -26.52 -34.42
CA THR A 735 -13.95 -25.11 -34.31
C THR A 735 -13.81 -24.41 -35.66
N THR A 736 -13.90 -25.15 -36.76
CA THR A 736 -13.80 -24.67 -38.15
C THR A 736 -15.14 -24.29 -38.78
N LEU A 737 -16.24 -24.23 -38.00
CA LEU A 737 -17.55 -23.84 -38.51
C LEU A 737 -17.54 -22.42 -39.09
N SER A 738 -18.35 -22.19 -40.14
CA SER A 738 -18.64 -20.82 -40.59
C SER A 738 -19.40 -20.07 -39.49
N GLN A 739 -19.40 -18.74 -39.55
CA GLN A 739 -20.10 -17.92 -38.55
C GLN A 739 -21.60 -18.24 -38.52
N GLU A 740 -22.22 -18.43 -39.69
CA GLU A 740 -23.64 -18.75 -39.82
C GLU A 740 -23.97 -20.11 -39.19
N ALA A 741 -23.17 -21.14 -39.49
CA ALA A 741 -23.37 -22.49 -38.95
C ALA A 741 -23.13 -22.54 -37.43
N PHE A 742 -22.18 -21.75 -36.92
CA PHE A 742 -21.95 -21.59 -35.49
C PHE A 742 -23.15 -20.96 -34.79
N GLU A 743 -23.68 -19.85 -35.31
CA GLU A 743 -24.84 -19.18 -34.72
C GLU A 743 -26.11 -20.05 -34.78
N GLU A 744 -26.32 -20.80 -35.86
CA GLU A 744 -27.44 -21.75 -35.99
C GLU A 744 -27.37 -22.86 -34.93
N GLU A 745 -26.17 -23.41 -34.68
CA GLU A 745 -25.99 -24.44 -33.65
C GLU A 745 -26.22 -23.88 -32.24
N VAL A 746 -25.73 -22.67 -31.95
CA VAL A 746 -26.00 -21.99 -30.66
C VAL A 746 -27.51 -21.75 -30.50
N PHE A 747 -28.20 -21.27 -31.53
CA PHE A 747 -29.64 -21.06 -31.53
C PHE A 747 -30.40 -22.37 -31.24
N ARG A 748 -30.01 -23.47 -31.89
CA ARG A 748 -30.58 -24.80 -31.66
C ARG A 748 -30.35 -25.29 -30.23
N ARG A 749 -29.13 -25.18 -29.71
CA ARG A 749 -28.75 -25.61 -28.34
C ARG A 749 -29.44 -24.81 -27.25
N THR A 750 -29.68 -23.53 -27.51
CA THR A 750 -30.44 -22.66 -26.61
C THR A 750 -31.95 -22.81 -26.77
N GLY A 751 -32.44 -23.81 -27.52
CA GLY A 751 -33.86 -24.16 -27.64
C GLY A 751 -34.64 -23.28 -28.61
N GLY A 752 -33.98 -22.66 -29.59
CA GLY A 752 -34.61 -21.84 -30.62
C GLY A 752 -35.21 -20.53 -30.11
N SER A 753 -34.59 -19.93 -29.08
CA SER A 753 -35.07 -18.68 -28.46
C SER A 753 -34.28 -17.48 -28.94
N ASP A 754 -34.96 -16.57 -29.66
CA ASP A 754 -34.39 -15.28 -30.09
C ASP A 754 -33.90 -14.45 -28.90
N PHE A 755 -34.62 -14.49 -27.77
CA PHE A 755 -34.26 -13.77 -26.55
C PHE A 755 -32.92 -14.26 -25.98
N ARG A 756 -32.71 -15.58 -25.89
CA ARG A 756 -31.44 -16.16 -25.40
C ARG A 756 -30.30 -15.85 -26.36
N MET A 757 -30.56 -15.92 -27.66
CA MET A 757 -29.56 -15.63 -28.68
C MET A 757 -29.10 -14.18 -28.63
N GLU A 758 -30.04 -13.24 -28.53
CA GLU A 758 -29.73 -11.82 -28.41
C GLU A 758 -29.03 -11.49 -27.08
N THR A 759 -29.40 -12.19 -25.99
CA THR A 759 -28.71 -12.06 -24.70
C THR A 759 -27.23 -12.45 -24.81
N LEU A 760 -26.93 -13.58 -25.45
CA LEU A 760 -25.55 -14.04 -25.69
C LEU A 760 -24.78 -13.05 -26.58
N ARG A 761 -25.43 -12.52 -27.63
CA ARG A 761 -24.83 -11.54 -28.54
C ARG A 761 -24.49 -10.23 -27.81
N SER A 762 -25.44 -9.66 -27.08
CA SER A 762 -25.29 -8.41 -26.34
C SER A 762 -24.19 -8.50 -25.26
N LEU A 763 -24.10 -9.66 -24.59
CA LEU A 763 -23.03 -9.93 -23.63
C LEU A 763 -21.69 -10.28 -24.29
N GLY A 764 -21.60 -10.31 -25.63
CA GLY A 764 -20.37 -10.59 -26.36
C GLY A 764 -19.92 -12.05 -26.27
N MET A 765 -20.82 -12.99 -25.98
CA MET A 765 -20.47 -14.41 -25.89
C MET A 765 -20.16 -15.02 -27.26
N LEU A 766 -20.70 -14.44 -28.34
CA LEU A 766 -20.58 -14.92 -29.72
C LEU A 766 -19.44 -14.27 -30.52
N SER A 767 -18.66 -13.38 -29.91
CA SER A 767 -17.55 -12.69 -30.56
C SER A 767 -16.27 -13.53 -30.61
N ASP A 768 -15.37 -13.22 -31.53
CA ASP A 768 -14.02 -13.81 -31.60
C ASP A 768 -13.00 -13.21 -30.62
N ASP A 769 -13.42 -12.30 -29.73
CA ASP A 769 -12.56 -11.79 -28.66
C ASP A 769 -12.01 -12.92 -27.78
N GLY A 770 -10.81 -12.71 -27.23
CA GLY A 770 -10.17 -13.67 -26.32
C GLY A 770 -10.96 -13.93 -25.04
N VAL A 771 -10.92 -15.17 -24.57
CA VAL A 771 -11.47 -15.58 -23.27
C VAL A 771 -10.52 -15.11 -22.14
N PRO A 772 -11.04 -14.52 -21.04
CA PRO A 772 -10.21 -14.19 -19.89
C PRO A 772 -9.49 -15.41 -19.31
N ARG A 773 -8.19 -15.28 -19.03
CA ARG A 773 -7.43 -16.37 -18.40
C ARG A 773 -8.00 -16.72 -17.02
N ALA A 774 -8.36 -17.97 -16.81
CA ALA A 774 -8.97 -18.45 -15.57
C ALA A 774 -8.74 -19.97 -15.40
N PRO A 775 -8.87 -20.52 -14.17
CA PRO A 775 -8.70 -21.95 -13.96
C PRO A 775 -9.83 -22.78 -14.55
N THR A 776 -11.07 -22.27 -14.58
CA THR A 776 -12.27 -23.00 -15.02
C THR A 776 -13.11 -22.16 -15.98
N VAL A 777 -13.99 -22.80 -16.76
CA VAL A 777 -14.91 -22.13 -17.69
C VAL A 777 -15.78 -21.11 -16.96
N LEU A 778 -16.37 -21.52 -15.84
CA LEU A 778 -17.16 -20.65 -14.99
C LEU A 778 -16.34 -19.46 -14.47
N ALA A 779 -15.09 -19.65 -14.07
CA ALA A 779 -14.25 -18.54 -13.61
C ALA A 779 -13.92 -17.55 -14.75
N ALA A 780 -13.78 -18.04 -15.99
CA ALA A 780 -13.60 -17.18 -17.16
C ALA A 780 -14.89 -16.40 -17.48
N LEU A 781 -16.04 -17.06 -17.47
CA LEU A 781 -17.34 -16.42 -17.64
C LEU A 781 -17.59 -15.36 -16.55
N THR A 782 -17.25 -15.68 -15.31
CA THR A 782 -17.37 -14.79 -14.15
C THR A 782 -16.62 -13.49 -14.41
N LYS A 783 -15.35 -13.56 -14.81
CA LYS A 783 -14.54 -12.37 -15.14
C LYS A 783 -15.13 -11.56 -16.28
N HIS A 784 -15.64 -12.24 -17.31
CA HIS A 784 -16.24 -11.59 -18.48
C HIS A 784 -17.52 -10.83 -18.12
N LEU A 785 -18.42 -11.47 -17.37
CA LEU A 785 -19.68 -10.86 -16.95
C LEU A 785 -19.46 -9.77 -15.89
N GLU A 786 -18.52 -9.95 -14.96
CA GLU A 786 -18.17 -8.93 -13.97
C GLU A 786 -17.75 -7.61 -14.64
N ALA A 787 -16.93 -7.68 -15.70
CA ALA A 787 -16.52 -6.51 -16.46
C ALA A 787 -17.68 -5.80 -17.20
N ARG A 788 -18.75 -6.53 -17.55
CA ARG A 788 -19.89 -6.01 -18.33
C ARG A 788 -21.07 -5.56 -17.46
N LEU A 789 -21.24 -6.17 -16.28
CA LEU A 789 -22.42 -6.03 -15.42
C LEU A 789 -22.05 -5.48 -14.03
N SER A 790 -21.00 -4.67 -13.96
CA SER A 790 -20.68 -3.86 -12.79
C SER A 790 -21.56 -2.61 -12.73
N TYR A 791 -21.77 -2.07 -11.53
CA TYR A 791 -22.39 -0.76 -11.35
C TYR A 791 -21.45 0.35 -11.83
N GLY A 792 -22.00 1.39 -12.49
CA GLY A 792 -21.23 2.53 -13.00
C GLY A 792 -20.66 3.46 -11.93
N GLU A 793 -19.64 4.25 -12.30
CA GLU A 793 -19.01 5.27 -11.44
C GLU A 793 -19.95 6.46 -11.14
N PRO A 794 -19.73 7.23 -10.04
CA PRO A 794 -20.67 8.25 -9.59
C PRO A 794 -20.98 9.43 -10.53
N PRO A 795 -22.21 10.01 -10.49
CA PRO A 795 -23.31 9.70 -9.58
C PRO A 795 -23.93 8.33 -9.90
N GLY A 796 -23.80 7.41 -8.94
CA GLY A 796 -23.72 5.99 -9.24
C GLY A 796 -25.10 5.37 -9.36
N GLU A 797 -25.20 4.38 -10.24
CA GLU A 797 -26.35 3.48 -10.28
C GLU A 797 -26.59 2.85 -8.90
N ARG A 798 -27.85 2.58 -8.58
CA ARG A 798 -28.23 2.02 -7.27
C ARG A 798 -28.59 0.55 -7.38
N ASP A 799 -28.24 -0.21 -6.37
CA ASP A 799 -28.80 -1.53 -6.13
C ASP A 799 -30.04 -1.44 -5.22
N MET A 800 -30.70 -2.58 -5.05
CA MET A 800 -31.89 -2.76 -4.26
C MET A 800 -31.91 -4.17 -3.67
N ILE A 801 -32.38 -4.29 -2.44
CA ILE A 801 -32.72 -5.55 -1.79
C ILE A 801 -34.22 -5.65 -1.68
N ILE A 802 -34.77 -6.81 -2.06
CA ILE A 802 -36.13 -7.23 -1.70
C ILE A 802 -36.01 -8.55 -0.94
N LEU A 803 -36.58 -8.59 0.26
CA LEU A 803 -36.77 -9.80 1.04
C LEU A 803 -38.26 -9.91 1.42
N ARG A 804 -38.82 -11.09 1.23
CA ARG A 804 -40.22 -11.41 1.54
C ARG A 804 -40.29 -12.74 2.29
N ASN A 805 -40.83 -12.71 3.50
CA ASN A 805 -41.25 -13.91 4.23
C ASN A 805 -42.78 -13.95 4.26
N ASP A 806 -43.35 -15.09 3.88
CA ASP A 806 -44.76 -15.41 4.05
C ASP A 806 -44.88 -16.57 5.03
N VAL A 807 -45.61 -16.36 6.12
CA VAL A 807 -45.80 -17.33 7.20
C VAL A 807 -47.29 -17.61 7.34
N GLY A 808 -47.71 -18.83 7.01
CA GLY A 808 -49.08 -19.29 7.20
C GLY A 808 -49.29 -19.76 8.63
N LEU A 809 -50.25 -19.17 9.32
CA LEU A 809 -50.55 -19.35 10.74
C LEU A 809 -51.99 -19.84 10.90
N ARG A 810 -52.15 -20.97 11.59
CA ARG A 810 -53.45 -21.46 12.06
C ARG A 810 -53.69 -20.94 13.46
N HIS A 811 -54.69 -20.09 13.61
CA HIS A 811 -55.12 -19.59 14.92
C HIS A 811 -55.82 -20.68 15.73
N PRO A 812 -55.82 -20.61 17.08
CA PRO A 812 -56.61 -21.50 17.92
C PRO A 812 -58.12 -21.49 17.60
N THR A 813 -58.61 -20.40 17.02
CA THR A 813 -59.99 -20.23 16.56
C THR A 813 -60.29 -20.99 15.27
N GLY A 814 -59.27 -21.49 14.56
CA GLY A 814 -59.37 -22.19 13.29
C GLY A 814 -59.10 -21.32 12.06
N GLU A 815 -59.09 -19.99 12.18
CA GLU A 815 -58.80 -19.07 11.08
C GLU A 815 -57.38 -19.26 10.53
N LEU A 816 -57.22 -19.15 9.21
CA LEU A 816 -55.91 -19.18 8.56
C LEU A 816 -55.45 -17.76 8.24
N GLU A 817 -54.35 -17.33 8.84
CA GLU A 817 -53.71 -16.05 8.54
C GLU A 817 -52.42 -16.30 7.74
N THR A 818 -52.21 -15.59 6.64
CA THR A 818 -50.88 -15.46 6.04
C THR A 818 -50.27 -14.14 6.45
N LYS A 819 -49.18 -14.19 7.21
CA LYS A 819 -48.42 -13.02 7.63
C LYS A 819 -47.29 -12.75 6.65
N HIS A 820 -47.25 -11.51 6.20
CA HIS A 820 -46.46 -11.03 5.09
C HIS A 820 -45.41 -10.03 5.59
N VAL A 821 -44.16 -10.48 5.72
CA VAL A 821 -43.06 -9.66 6.23
C VAL A 821 -42.13 -9.28 5.08
N SER A 822 -42.02 -7.99 4.79
CA SER A 822 -41.24 -7.47 3.67
C SER A 822 -40.18 -6.47 4.12
N LEU A 823 -39.01 -6.55 3.50
CA LEU A 823 -37.94 -5.57 3.60
C LEU A 823 -37.56 -5.15 2.17
N VAL A 824 -37.63 -3.84 1.90
CA VAL A 824 -37.17 -3.25 0.65
C VAL A 824 -36.17 -2.14 0.98
N VAL A 825 -34.94 -2.26 0.47
CA VAL A 825 -33.85 -1.31 0.75
C VAL A 825 -33.23 -0.90 -0.58
N TYR A 826 -33.05 0.40 -0.79
CA TYR A 826 -32.30 0.94 -1.94
C TYR A 826 -30.92 1.39 -1.51
N GLY A 827 -29.94 1.24 -2.40
CA GLY A 827 -28.62 1.81 -2.24
C GLY A 827 -28.65 3.33 -2.28
N GLU A 828 -27.59 3.96 -1.78
CA GLU A 828 -27.43 5.41 -1.79
C GLU A 828 -26.51 5.82 -2.94
N HIS A 829 -26.86 6.87 -3.68
CA HIS A 829 -26.05 7.36 -4.81
C HIS A 829 -24.62 7.75 -4.40
N ASN A 830 -24.46 8.33 -3.21
CA ASN A 830 -23.19 8.79 -2.64
C ASN A 830 -22.87 8.08 -1.32
N GLY A 831 -23.38 6.87 -1.14
CA GLY A 831 -23.27 6.13 0.11
C GLY A 831 -23.09 4.64 -0.13
N PHE A 832 -23.61 3.84 0.80
CA PHE A 832 -23.49 2.39 0.70
C PHE A 832 -24.61 1.80 -0.17
N SER A 833 -24.25 0.72 -0.88
CA SER A 833 -25.22 -0.11 -1.59
C SER A 833 -26.17 -0.80 -0.60
N ALA A 834 -27.39 -1.12 -1.01
CA ALA A 834 -28.35 -1.86 -0.21
C ALA A 834 -27.78 -3.21 0.23
N MET A 835 -27.06 -3.90 -0.65
CA MET A 835 -26.34 -5.14 -0.34
C MET A 835 -25.28 -4.92 0.75
N ALA A 836 -24.47 -3.87 0.63
CA ALA A 836 -23.46 -3.56 1.64
C ALA A 836 -24.12 -3.26 3.00
N LYS A 837 -25.16 -2.44 3.04
CA LYS A 837 -25.88 -2.09 4.29
C LYS A 837 -26.49 -3.33 4.96
N THR A 838 -27.23 -4.12 4.19
CA THR A 838 -27.97 -5.28 4.69
C THR A 838 -27.09 -6.48 5.03
N VAL A 839 -25.81 -6.50 4.61
CA VAL A 839 -24.84 -7.51 5.05
C VAL A 839 -23.93 -6.96 6.15
N GLY A 840 -23.41 -5.75 5.96
CA GLY A 840 -22.42 -5.14 6.84
C GLY A 840 -22.99 -4.70 8.19
N TYR A 841 -24.16 -4.06 8.24
CA TYR A 841 -24.73 -3.63 9.52
C TYR A 841 -25.09 -4.79 10.44
N PRO A 842 -25.75 -5.87 9.98
CA PRO A 842 -25.96 -7.04 10.83
C PRO A 842 -24.63 -7.57 11.40
N THR A 843 -23.60 -7.73 10.58
CA THR A 843 -22.27 -8.19 11.02
C THR A 843 -21.66 -7.25 12.07
N ALA A 844 -21.72 -5.95 11.84
CA ALA A 844 -21.16 -4.94 12.74
C ALA A 844 -21.91 -4.85 14.07
N ILE A 845 -23.23 -5.00 14.04
CA ILE A 845 -24.08 -5.06 15.22
C ILE A 845 -23.74 -6.28 16.07
N ALA A 846 -23.61 -7.46 15.45
CA ALA A 846 -23.20 -8.67 16.16
C ALA A 846 -21.80 -8.53 16.77
N ALA A 847 -20.85 -7.93 16.03
CA ALA A 847 -19.53 -7.62 16.55
C ALA A 847 -19.59 -6.70 17.78
N ARG A 848 -20.39 -5.64 17.74
CA ARG A 848 -20.62 -4.74 18.89
C ARG A 848 -21.23 -5.48 20.07
N MET A 849 -22.26 -6.30 19.83
CA MET A 849 -22.91 -7.09 20.88
C MET A 849 -21.94 -8.07 21.57
N ILE A 850 -21.00 -8.68 20.84
CA ILE A 850 -19.94 -9.50 21.45
C ILE A 850 -18.99 -8.64 22.27
N LEU A 851 -18.54 -7.52 21.72
CA LEU A 851 -17.60 -6.61 22.38
C LEU A 851 -18.17 -6.01 23.66
N ASP A 852 -19.49 -5.83 23.73
CA ASP A 852 -20.21 -5.27 24.88
C ASP A 852 -20.74 -6.35 25.83
N GLY A 853 -20.57 -7.63 25.48
CA GLY A 853 -20.96 -8.77 26.32
C GLY A 853 -22.45 -9.12 26.29
N GLU A 854 -23.20 -8.58 25.34
CA GLU A 854 -24.63 -8.89 25.13
C GLU A 854 -24.83 -10.31 24.59
N ILE A 855 -23.95 -10.76 23.67
CA ILE A 855 -23.90 -12.17 23.24
C ILE A 855 -22.89 -12.90 24.13
N SER A 856 -23.40 -13.64 25.11
CA SER A 856 -22.58 -14.36 26.09
C SER A 856 -22.41 -15.86 25.79
N LYS A 857 -23.28 -16.43 24.94
CA LYS A 857 -23.24 -17.85 24.56
C LYS A 857 -21.90 -18.21 23.92
N LYS A 858 -21.31 -19.33 24.36
CA LYS A 858 -20.05 -19.89 23.82
C LYS A 858 -20.33 -20.93 22.74
N GLY A 859 -19.33 -21.19 21.91
CA GLY A 859 -19.46 -22.03 20.73
C GLY A 859 -19.96 -21.25 19.51
N LEU A 860 -20.62 -21.94 18.59
CA LEU A 860 -21.12 -21.36 17.34
C LEU A 860 -22.55 -20.85 17.60
N VAL A 861 -22.80 -19.63 17.15
CA VAL A 861 -24.06 -18.90 17.37
C VAL A 861 -24.61 -18.46 16.02
N VAL A 862 -25.91 -18.63 15.84
CA VAL A 862 -26.68 -18.13 14.69
C VAL A 862 -27.83 -17.25 15.21
N PRO A 863 -28.34 -16.28 14.43
CA PRO A 863 -29.31 -15.29 14.92
C PRO A 863 -30.75 -15.82 14.93
N MET A 864 -30.96 -16.99 15.52
CA MET A 864 -32.28 -17.66 15.62
C MET A 864 -32.87 -17.65 17.03
N THR A 865 -32.16 -17.05 18.00
CA THR A 865 -32.60 -16.95 19.40
C THR A 865 -32.89 -15.50 19.77
N LYS A 866 -33.92 -15.28 20.61
CA LYS A 866 -34.48 -13.94 20.88
C LYS A 866 -33.48 -12.97 21.52
N ASP A 867 -32.55 -13.48 22.31
CA ASP A 867 -31.45 -12.71 22.90
C ASP A 867 -30.47 -12.19 21.83
N VAL A 868 -30.40 -12.82 20.66
CA VAL A 868 -29.59 -12.36 19.53
C VAL A 868 -30.43 -11.54 18.54
N TYR A 869 -31.52 -12.09 18.00
CA TYR A 869 -32.28 -11.43 16.93
C TYR A 869 -33.03 -10.18 17.42
N GLY A 870 -33.50 -10.16 18.67
CA GLY A 870 -34.30 -9.05 19.20
C GLY A 870 -33.53 -7.74 19.23
N PRO A 871 -32.37 -7.67 19.91
CA PRO A 871 -31.51 -6.49 19.90
C PRO A 871 -30.98 -6.16 18.50
N ALA A 872 -30.66 -7.16 17.68
CA ALA A 872 -30.14 -6.95 16.33
C ALA A 872 -31.19 -6.28 15.42
N LEU A 873 -32.43 -6.79 15.37
CA LEU A 873 -33.53 -6.19 14.60
C LEU A 873 -33.86 -4.77 15.07
N LYS A 874 -33.80 -4.52 16.39
CA LYS A 874 -34.00 -3.17 16.93
C LYS A 874 -32.96 -2.19 16.37
N ARG A 875 -31.67 -2.54 16.43
CA ARG A 875 -30.58 -1.69 15.90
C ARG A 875 -30.64 -1.54 14.38
N LEU A 876 -31.04 -2.59 13.65
CA LEU A 876 -31.24 -2.49 12.20
C LEU A 876 -32.36 -1.51 11.83
N LYS A 877 -33.45 -1.46 12.60
CA LYS A 877 -34.51 -0.45 12.45
C LYS A 877 -33.97 0.96 12.72
N GLU A 878 -33.08 1.13 13.70
CA GLU A 878 -32.41 2.41 14.00
C GLU A 878 -31.48 2.87 12.85
N GLU A 879 -30.85 1.94 12.12
CA GLU A 879 -30.08 2.22 10.88
C GLU A 879 -30.98 2.51 9.66
N GLY A 880 -32.31 2.58 9.85
CA GLY A 880 -33.28 2.92 8.83
C GLY A 880 -33.71 1.76 7.93
N LEU A 881 -33.48 0.50 8.33
CA LEU A 881 -34.05 -0.65 7.61
C LEU A 881 -35.53 -0.82 8.00
N ILE A 882 -36.41 -0.40 7.09
CA ILE A 882 -37.85 -0.42 7.29
C ILE A 882 -38.39 -1.81 6.96
N ILE A 883 -38.95 -2.48 7.97
CA ILE A 883 -39.63 -3.77 7.82
C ILE A 883 -41.15 -3.50 7.84
N THR A 884 -41.85 -3.96 6.81
CA THR A 884 -43.31 -3.84 6.71
C THR A 884 -43.97 -5.19 6.92
N CYS A 885 -44.92 -5.25 7.85
CA CYS A 885 -45.74 -6.45 8.10
C CYS A 885 -47.18 -6.19 7.66
N LYS A 886 -47.76 -7.13 6.92
CA LYS A 886 -49.18 -7.17 6.55
C LYS A 886 -49.73 -8.57 6.88
N SER A 887 -51.04 -8.71 6.91
CA SER A 887 -51.71 -10.00 7.13
C SER A 887 -52.89 -10.15 6.20
N THR A 888 -53.11 -11.36 5.69
CA THR A 888 -54.32 -11.75 4.96
C THR A 888 -54.99 -12.91 5.67
N LEU A 889 -56.28 -12.77 5.97
CA LEU A 889 -57.07 -13.84 6.58
C LEU A 889 -57.81 -14.61 5.48
N HIS A 890 -57.83 -15.93 5.61
CA HIS A 890 -58.61 -16.86 4.82
C HIS A 890 -59.58 -17.57 5.77
N GLU A 891 -60.86 -17.53 5.41
CA GLU A 891 -61.93 -18.28 6.11
C GLU A 891 -61.81 -19.79 5.86
#